data_AF-A0A8U0MFP1-F1
#
_entry.id   AF-A0A8U0MFP1-F1
#
_cell.length_a   1.000
_cell.length_b   1.000
_cell.length_c   1.000
_cell.angle_alpha   90.00
_cell.angle_beta   90.00
_cell.angle_gamma   90.00
#
_symmetry.space_group_name_H-M   'P 1'
#
loop_
_entity.id
_entity.type
_entity.pdbx_description
1 polymer ?
#
loop_
_entity_poly.entity_id
_entity_poly.type
_entity_poly.pdbx_seq_one_letter_code
_entity_poly.pdbx_strand_id
1 'polypeptide(L)'
;MKPPVLFWALLLLLLATVPGPGPRPAAGAPGSCSQRCGDRDGSCSCHPTCSGLSSCCSDFRDFCLEISPYSGSMMGGKDFVVQHLNWFSPTEGVICRFKESIQTLGHVDSFGRVHCVSPLLYETGRIPFTLSLDNGRSFPRSGTWLAVHPNKVSETEKSELVNETRWQYYGTAGITGNLTVTWEPSALSTQSVIIELWGYEETGTPYSDKWVAKWSYLYPLATNIPNSGAFTFTPKPAPQNYQRWEVGALRIISSRYYAGEKDVHALWSNEHALAWHLGEDFQVDPEAWARAQCLAWEDLEDQLPNFLEEVPDCPCTLAQARADSGRFHTDYGCDIEHGSVCTYHPGAVHCVRSVQASPRYASGQQCCYTAAGTLLLTADSTGGSTPDRGHDWGAPPFRTPPRVPGLSHWLYDVVSFYHCCLWAPECSRYMRRRPSSDCRSYRPSRLASTFGDPHFVTFDGANFTFNGRGEYVLLEATLTNLRVHGRAQTRTTSEGAQDQGTGLMAVAVQEGNSDVVEVRLDGEVLQVLLNQEVLNFAEQSWMDLKGMFLSIAAQDSVSIMLSSGAGLEVLAQRPFLSVTVLLPEKFLTHTQGLLGTLNDDPTDDFTLRNGRVLPPKSTSRELFRFGADWAVENASSLLTYDSWFLVNNFLYQSKHDYTFQPLFAEETTPNPNQPEVAELCGDDHFCAFDVMATGSLSVGNGTLMAHQRHQHRMQSLRPVTSCGWLAPPLNGHKEGISYLAGSTVHFHCDSGYNLFGAEASTCQADGTWSRPSPMCQPARSHAVLLSIIFGGLAVVALVALVYVLLRRRKGNMASWGSQP
;
A
#
# COMPACT_ATOMS: atom_id res chain seq x y z
N MET A 1 -8.87 96.08 -4.34
CA MET A 1 -9.68 95.22 -3.46
C MET A 1 -9.76 93.82 -4.10
N LYS A 2 -9.62 92.77 -3.28
CA LYS A 2 -9.59 91.30 -3.51
C LYS A 2 -10.70 90.73 -4.45
N PRO A 3 -10.78 89.40 -4.78
CA PRO A 3 -9.82 88.33 -5.17
C PRO A 3 -10.34 87.48 -6.41
N PRO A 4 -10.26 86.11 -6.53
CA PRO A 4 -9.18 85.23 -7.03
C PRO A 4 -9.59 84.20 -8.14
N VAL A 5 -8.66 83.32 -8.57
CA VAL A 5 -8.73 81.82 -8.70
C VAL A 5 -7.85 81.27 -9.85
N LEU A 6 -6.79 80.53 -9.44
CA LEU A 6 -6.14 79.30 -9.96
C LEU A 6 -6.15 79.01 -11.50
N PHE A 7 -5.12 78.47 -12.19
CA PHE A 7 -4.15 77.43 -11.81
C PHE A 7 -3.18 77.09 -12.99
N TRP A 8 -2.01 76.52 -12.65
CA TRP A 8 -1.08 75.64 -13.38
C TRP A 8 0.06 76.23 -14.24
N ALA A 9 1.26 75.97 -13.74
CA ALA A 9 2.57 76.22 -14.32
C ALA A 9 3.21 74.92 -14.81
N LEU A 10 4.20 75.13 -15.67
CA LEU A 10 4.90 74.21 -16.54
C LEU A 10 6.27 73.82 -15.91
N LEU A 11 6.72 72.59 -16.24
CA LEU A 11 8.06 72.28 -16.78
C LEU A 11 9.20 71.66 -15.89
N LEU A 12 9.80 70.60 -16.48
CA LEU A 12 11.21 70.11 -16.47
C LEU A 12 11.76 69.28 -15.28
N LEU A 13 12.13 68.00 -15.53
CA LEU A 13 13.50 67.53 -15.88
C LEU A 13 13.66 65.99 -15.78
N LEU A 14 14.58 65.47 -16.62
CA LEU A 14 14.99 64.07 -16.80
C LEU A 14 15.47 63.38 -15.51
N LEU A 15 15.16 62.07 -15.38
CA LEU A 15 16.00 61.06 -14.74
C LEU A 15 15.69 59.67 -15.30
N ALA A 16 16.76 58.91 -15.57
CA ALA A 16 16.73 57.52 -16.00
C ALA A 16 15.90 56.66 -15.03
N THR A 17 14.89 55.97 -15.55
CA THR A 17 14.14 54.96 -14.80
C THR A 17 14.68 53.58 -15.18
N VAL A 18 15.20 52.91 -14.16
CA VAL A 18 15.33 51.45 -14.04
C VAL A 18 14.10 50.79 -14.68
N PRO A 19 14.22 49.66 -15.41
CA PRO A 19 13.04 48.94 -15.88
C PRO A 19 12.23 48.48 -14.66
N GLY A 20 11.15 49.20 -14.37
CA GLY A 20 10.12 48.74 -13.45
C GLY A 20 9.43 47.51 -14.05
N PRO A 21 8.76 46.69 -13.22
CA PRO A 21 8.06 45.51 -13.71
C PRO A 21 7.03 45.96 -14.74
N GLY A 22 7.13 45.42 -15.96
CA GLY A 22 6.19 45.70 -17.03
C GLY A 22 4.75 45.41 -16.62
N PRO A 23 3.75 45.89 -17.38
CA PRO A 23 2.35 45.65 -17.09
C PRO A 23 2.12 44.14 -16.92
N ARG A 24 1.59 43.76 -15.75
CA ARG A 24 1.22 42.37 -15.46
C ARG A 24 0.31 41.86 -16.59
N PRO A 25 0.64 40.74 -17.25
CA PRO A 25 -0.22 40.22 -18.31
C PRO A 25 -1.63 39.99 -17.76
N ALA A 26 -2.63 40.34 -18.57
CA ALA A 26 -4.02 40.06 -18.23
C ALA A 26 -4.19 38.55 -18.03
N ALA A 27 -5.04 38.16 -17.07
CA ALA A 27 -5.38 36.76 -16.84
C ALA A 27 -5.83 36.10 -18.16
N GLY A 28 -5.28 34.94 -18.48
CA GLY A 28 -5.59 34.23 -19.73
C GLY A 28 -4.95 34.81 -21.01
N ALA A 29 -3.96 35.69 -20.91
CA ALA A 29 -3.24 36.18 -22.09
C ALA A 29 -2.49 35.03 -22.82
N PRO A 30 -2.51 34.96 -24.17
CA PRO A 30 -1.89 33.85 -24.92
C PRO A 30 -0.38 33.67 -24.71
N GLY A 31 0.31 34.71 -24.23
CA GLY A 31 1.75 34.72 -23.94
C GLY A 31 2.11 34.61 -22.46
N SER A 32 1.17 34.21 -21.60
CA SER A 32 1.36 34.09 -20.15
C SER A 32 0.81 32.78 -19.61
N CYS A 33 1.44 32.24 -18.56
CA CYS A 33 0.96 31.06 -17.84
C CYS A 33 0.00 31.35 -16.67
N SER A 34 -0.36 32.61 -16.45
CA SER A 34 -1.38 32.98 -15.46
C SER A 34 -2.70 32.24 -15.73
N GLN A 35 -3.08 31.36 -14.80
CA GLN A 35 -4.27 30.48 -14.90
C GLN A 35 -4.27 29.48 -16.08
N ARG A 36 -3.09 29.18 -16.65
CA ARG A 36 -2.93 28.34 -17.85
C ARG A 36 -1.94 27.19 -17.68
N CYS A 37 -1.62 26.82 -16.44
CA CYS A 37 -0.70 25.72 -16.18
C CYS A 37 -1.26 24.40 -16.69
N GLY A 38 -0.47 23.69 -17.50
CA GLY A 38 -0.90 22.52 -18.25
C GLY A 38 -1.34 22.81 -19.69
N ASP A 39 -1.55 24.07 -20.08
CA ASP A 39 -1.98 24.41 -21.44
C ASP A 39 -0.82 24.32 -22.44
N ARG A 40 -1.11 23.80 -23.64
CA ARG A 40 -0.16 23.78 -24.78
C ARG A 40 -0.39 24.87 -25.80
N ASP A 41 -1.60 25.43 -25.82
CA ASP A 41 -2.03 26.38 -26.83
C ASP A 41 -1.40 27.77 -26.62
N GLY A 42 -1.40 28.63 -27.64
CA GLY A 42 -0.90 30.01 -27.55
C GLY A 42 0.44 30.23 -28.25
N SER A 43 1.06 31.40 -28.00
CA SER A 43 2.35 31.76 -28.61
C SER A 43 3.56 31.09 -27.94
N CYS A 44 3.35 30.50 -26.76
CA CYS A 44 4.29 29.75 -25.96
C CYS A 44 3.49 28.74 -25.12
N SER A 45 4.15 27.72 -24.58
CA SER A 45 3.50 26.63 -23.85
C SER A 45 3.64 26.80 -22.33
N CYS A 46 2.61 26.36 -21.60
CA CYS A 46 2.55 26.28 -20.15
C CYS A 46 2.41 24.83 -19.65
N HIS A 47 2.64 23.87 -20.54
CA HIS A 47 2.63 22.45 -20.25
C HIS A 47 4.05 21.99 -19.85
N PRO A 48 4.24 21.05 -18.90
CA PRO A 48 5.57 20.64 -18.40
C PRO A 48 6.60 20.27 -19.48
N THR A 49 6.16 19.67 -20.58
CA THR A 49 6.99 19.29 -21.74
C THR A 49 7.65 20.49 -22.44
N CYS A 50 7.21 21.72 -22.19
CA CYS A 50 7.74 22.92 -22.83
C CYS A 50 9.24 23.12 -22.57
N SER A 51 9.73 22.64 -21.41
CA SER A 51 11.11 22.87 -20.96
C SER A 51 12.11 22.16 -21.88
N GLY A 52 11.90 20.87 -22.15
CA GLY A 52 12.78 20.12 -23.05
C GLY A 52 12.59 20.45 -24.53
N LEU A 53 11.48 21.12 -24.89
CA LEU A 53 11.22 21.63 -26.24
C LEU A 53 11.68 23.08 -26.44
N SER A 54 12.17 23.75 -25.39
CA SER A 54 12.54 25.18 -25.41
C SER A 54 11.40 26.08 -25.89
N SER A 55 10.17 25.79 -25.47
CA SER A 55 8.94 26.47 -25.93
C SER A 55 8.11 27.08 -24.78
N CYS A 56 8.62 27.08 -23.55
CA CYS A 56 7.90 27.62 -22.41
C CYS A 56 7.65 29.12 -22.54
N CYS A 57 6.53 29.58 -22.00
CA CYS A 57 6.35 31.00 -21.74
C CYS A 57 7.42 31.51 -20.76
N SER A 58 7.84 32.77 -20.92
CA SER A 58 8.89 33.36 -20.09
C SER A 58 8.52 33.43 -18.60
N ASP A 59 7.23 33.42 -18.30
CA ASP A 59 6.66 33.48 -16.95
C ASP A 59 6.18 32.11 -16.42
N PHE A 60 6.54 31.00 -17.08
CA PHE A 60 6.09 29.65 -16.71
C PHE A 60 6.31 29.34 -15.23
N ARG A 61 7.54 29.55 -14.72
CA ARG A 61 7.88 29.31 -13.30
C ARG A 61 7.29 30.32 -12.32
N ASP A 62 6.81 31.46 -12.81
CA ASP A 62 6.17 32.48 -11.96
C ASP A 62 4.71 32.12 -11.64
N PHE A 63 4.08 31.29 -12.48
CA PHE A 63 2.67 30.92 -12.39
C PHE A 63 2.42 29.42 -12.15
N CYS A 64 3.26 28.55 -12.71
CA CYS A 64 3.21 27.10 -12.52
C CYS A 64 4.26 26.72 -11.47
N LEU A 65 3.79 26.58 -10.24
CA LEU A 65 4.63 26.61 -9.06
C LEU A 65 5.31 25.27 -8.82
N GLU A 66 6.63 25.30 -8.69
CA GLU A 66 7.43 24.27 -8.05
C GLU A 66 7.53 24.57 -6.54
N ILE A 67 7.55 23.55 -5.69
CA ILE A 67 7.58 23.71 -4.23
C ILE A 67 8.60 22.78 -3.60
N SER A 68 9.13 23.17 -2.44
CA SER A 68 9.94 22.28 -1.60
C SER A 68 9.78 22.62 -0.10
N PRO A 69 9.58 21.60 0.76
CA PRO A 69 9.24 20.23 0.39
C PRO A 69 7.92 20.16 -0.39
N TYR A 70 7.75 19.13 -1.23
CA TYR A 70 6.55 18.97 -2.06
C TYR A 70 5.47 18.09 -1.42
N SER A 71 5.79 17.45 -0.30
CA SER A 71 4.93 16.51 0.40
C SER A 71 4.88 16.74 1.92
N GLY A 72 3.87 16.17 2.56
CA GLY A 72 3.75 16.13 4.02
C GLY A 72 2.46 15.47 4.49
N SER A 73 2.33 15.30 5.81
CA SER A 73 1.19 14.62 6.42
C SER A 73 -0.15 15.22 6.01
N MET A 74 -1.14 14.36 5.74
CA MET A 74 -2.54 14.78 5.58
C MET A 74 -3.14 15.42 6.84
N MET A 75 -2.46 15.32 8.00
CA MET A 75 -2.81 16.03 9.24
C MET A 75 -2.47 17.53 9.20
N GLY A 76 -1.73 17.97 8.18
CA GLY A 76 -1.39 19.38 7.95
C GLY A 76 -0.26 19.90 8.83
N GLY A 77 0.02 21.19 8.67
CA GLY A 77 1.03 21.92 9.44
C GLY A 77 2.43 21.90 8.84
N LYS A 78 2.61 21.39 7.62
CA LYS A 78 3.92 21.42 6.95
C LYS A 78 4.14 22.78 6.31
N ASP A 79 5.22 23.47 6.69
CA ASP A 79 5.66 24.71 6.05
C ASP A 79 6.51 24.40 4.82
N PHE A 80 6.16 24.97 3.67
CA PHE A 80 6.86 24.73 2.40
C PHE A 80 7.06 26.00 1.59
N VAL A 81 8.15 26.02 0.84
CA VAL A 81 8.60 27.17 0.05
C VAL A 81 8.14 27.04 -1.39
N VAL A 82 7.60 28.12 -1.94
CA VAL A 82 7.36 28.26 -3.38
C VAL A 82 8.68 28.59 -4.07
N GLN A 83 9.18 27.63 -4.85
CA GLN A 83 10.45 27.77 -5.56
C GLN A 83 10.33 28.84 -6.64
N HIS A 84 11.45 29.50 -6.91
CA HIS A 84 11.59 30.51 -7.97
C HIS A 84 10.71 31.76 -7.83
N LEU A 85 9.91 31.89 -6.77
CA LEU A 85 9.08 33.06 -6.49
C LEU A 85 9.63 33.85 -5.29
N ASN A 86 10.38 34.92 -5.58
CA ASN A 86 10.82 35.87 -4.57
C ASN A 86 9.97 37.14 -4.59
N TRP A 87 9.60 37.62 -3.41
CA TRP A 87 8.72 38.77 -3.23
C TRP A 87 9.26 39.74 -2.17
N PHE A 88 9.87 40.83 -2.64
CA PHE A 88 10.44 41.88 -1.78
C PHE A 88 9.51 43.08 -1.58
N SER A 89 8.37 43.09 -2.26
CA SER A 89 7.37 44.15 -2.12
C SER A 89 6.49 43.91 -0.89
N PRO A 90 5.92 44.95 -0.26
CA PRO A 90 4.92 44.77 0.80
C PRO A 90 3.78 43.88 0.27
N THR A 91 3.53 42.73 0.90
CA THR A 91 2.34 41.91 0.61
C THR A 91 1.17 42.42 1.41
N GLU A 92 -0.04 42.47 0.83
CA GLU A 92 -1.28 42.66 1.61
C GLU A 92 -1.62 41.40 2.43
N GLY A 93 -1.02 40.27 2.10
CA GLY A 93 -1.16 38.97 2.77
C GLY A 93 -0.94 37.84 1.78
N VAL A 94 -0.36 36.72 2.25
CA VAL A 94 -0.18 35.49 1.46
C VAL A 94 -1.28 34.51 1.82
N ILE A 95 -2.06 34.06 0.83
CA ILE A 95 -3.12 33.05 1.02
C ILE A 95 -2.86 31.87 0.09
N CYS A 96 -2.79 30.68 0.67
CA CYS A 96 -2.62 29.42 -0.06
C CYS A 96 -3.94 28.66 0.00
N ARG A 97 -4.52 28.36 -1.17
CA ARG A 97 -5.88 27.81 -1.28
C ARG A 97 -5.85 26.42 -1.92
N PHE A 98 -6.08 25.41 -1.10
CA PHE A 98 -6.09 23.99 -1.45
C PHE A 98 -7.51 23.53 -1.76
N LYS A 99 -7.66 22.63 -2.75
CA LYS A 99 -8.97 22.12 -3.20
C LYS A 99 -9.99 23.21 -3.47
N GLU A 100 -9.55 24.36 -3.96
CA GLU A 100 -10.36 25.54 -4.27
C GLU A 100 -11.05 26.24 -3.07
N SER A 101 -11.17 25.60 -1.91
CA SER A 101 -11.95 26.13 -0.77
C SER A 101 -11.19 26.23 0.55
N ILE A 102 -10.11 25.48 0.76
CA ILE A 102 -9.39 25.43 2.04
C ILE A 102 -8.26 26.45 2.00
N GLN A 103 -8.35 27.51 2.81
CA GLN A 103 -7.36 28.59 2.81
C GLN A 103 -6.47 28.52 4.05
N THR A 104 -5.17 28.62 3.84
CA THR A 104 -4.18 28.77 4.90
C THR A 104 -3.43 30.09 4.75
N LEU A 105 -2.95 30.61 5.88
CA LEU A 105 -2.13 31.81 5.90
C LEU A 105 -0.69 31.42 5.55
N GLY A 106 -0.18 31.97 4.45
CA GLY A 106 1.23 31.89 4.10
C GLY A 106 2.03 33.05 4.72
N HIS A 107 3.32 33.09 4.44
CA HIS A 107 4.18 34.20 4.85
C HIS A 107 5.33 34.41 3.88
N VAL A 108 6.06 35.52 4.05
CA VAL A 108 7.28 35.81 3.31
C VAL A 108 8.43 35.92 4.31
N ASP A 109 9.50 35.19 4.08
CA ASP A 109 10.66 35.21 4.99
C ASP A 109 11.59 36.41 4.74
N SER A 110 12.63 36.54 5.56
CA SER A 110 13.60 37.63 5.46
C SER A 110 14.37 37.67 4.14
N PHE A 111 14.37 36.58 3.37
CA PHE A 111 15.01 36.47 2.06
C PHE A 111 14.02 36.73 0.92
N GLY A 112 12.77 37.09 1.24
CA GLY A 112 11.73 37.33 0.25
C GLY A 112 11.10 36.04 -0.29
N ARG A 113 11.40 34.86 0.25
CA ARG A 113 10.80 33.62 -0.25
C ARG A 113 9.38 33.48 0.26
N VAL A 114 8.48 33.03 -0.60
CA VAL A 114 7.06 32.83 -0.27
C VAL A 114 6.87 31.43 0.30
N HIS A 115 6.19 31.36 1.45
CA HIS A 115 5.88 30.13 2.18
C HIS A 115 4.38 29.91 2.29
N CYS A 116 3.99 28.64 2.29
CA CYS A 116 2.65 28.16 2.54
C CYS A 116 2.69 27.09 3.64
N VAL A 117 1.62 27.00 4.43
CA VAL A 117 1.43 25.92 5.39
C VAL A 117 0.35 24.98 4.88
N SER A 118 0.61 23.67 4.88
CA SER A 118 -0.37 22.67 4.47
C SER A 118 -1.54 22.59 5.45
N PRO A 119 -2.80 22.48 4.98
CA PRO A 119 -3.96 22.34 5.85
C PRO A 119 -4.19 20.90 6.27
N LEU A 120 -5.11 20.70 7.20
CA LEU A 120 -5.70 19.39 7.48
C LEU A 120 -6.59 18.92 6.31
N LEU A 121 -6.26 17.79 5.66
CA LEU A 121 -6.85 17.39 4.37
C LEU A 121 -7.79 16.16 4.44
N TYR A 122 -7.65 15.29 5.46
CA TYR A 122 -8.40 14.02 5.62
C TYR A 122 -8.29 13.06 4.42
N GLU A 123 -7.29 13.24 3.56
CA GLU A 123 -7.10 12.46 2.34
C GLU A 123 -5.63 12.46 1.94
N THR A 124 -5.24 11.45 1.16
CA THR A 124 -3.92 11.30 0.56
C THR A 124 -3.95 11.55 -0.95
N GLY A 125 -2.77 11.77 -1.54
CA GLY A 125 -2.60 11.97 -2.98
C GLY A 125 -2.33 13.42 -3.37
N ARG A 126 -2.39 13.70 -4.68
CA ARG A 126 -2.07 15.02 -5.26
C ARG A 126 -3.22 16.01 -5.08
N ILE A 127 -2.97 17.06 -4.30
CA ILE A 127 -3.92 18.11 -3.94
C ILE A 127 -3.56 19.40 -4.70
N PRO A 128 -4.42 19.87 -5.62
CA PRO A 128 -4.18 21.14 -6.30
C PRO A 128 -4.30 22.29 -5.30
N PHE A 129 -3.39 23.27 -5.42
CA PHE A 129 -3.46 24.51 -4.67
C PHE A 129 -3.19 25.73 -5.54
N THR A 130 -3.71 26.87 -5.10
CA THR A 130 -3.51 28.16 -5.75
C THR A 130 -2.98 29.19 -4.77
N LEU A 131 -2.20 30.15 -5.25
CA LEU A 131 -1.51 31.13 -4.41
C LEU A 131 -1.95 32.56 -4.72
N SER A 132 -2.27 33.31 -3.66
CA SER A 132 -2.55 34.74 -3.66
C SER A 132 -1.49 35.50 -2.87
N LEU A 133 -1.06 36.65 -3.39
CA LEU A 133 -0.17 37.61 -2.72
C LEU A 133 -0.87 38.95 -2.42
N ASP A 134 -2.17 39.01 -2.66
CA ASP A 134 -3.04 40.19 -2.54
C ASP A 134 -4.20 39.94 -1.57
N ASN A 135 -3.94 39.16 -0.51
CA ASN A 135 -4.89 38.80 0.54
C ASN A 135 -6.18 38.15 0.00
N GLY A 136 -6.04 37.22 -0.94
CA GLY A 136 -7.13 36.41 -1.48
C GLY A 136 -7.97 37.08 -2.56
N ARG A 137 -7.61 38.27 -3.05
CA ARG A 137 -8.35 38.95 -4.13
C ARG A 137 -8.18 38.24 -5.47
N SER A 138 -6.98 37.71 -5.76
CA SER A 138 -6.70 36.95 -6.98
C SER A 138 -5.81 35.73 -6.71
N PHE A 139 -6.01 34.68 -7.51
CA PHE A 139 -5.27 33.41 -7.44
C PHE A 139 -4.71 33.05 -8.82
N PRO A 140 -3.73 33.80 -9.36
CA PRO A 140 -3.24 33.58 -10.71
C PRO A 140 -2.24 32.42 -10.83
N ARG A 141 -1.69 31.95 -9.70
CA ARG A 141 -0.66 30.90 -9.66
C ARG A 141 -1.22 29.60 -9.12
N SER A 142 -0.74 28.49 -9.66
CA SER A 142 -1.19 27.13 -9.31
C SER A 142 -0.02 26.18 -9.16
N GLY A 143 -0.13 25.26 -8.21
CA GLY A 143 0.79 24.16 -8.00
C GLY A 143 0.07 22.95 -7.44
N THR A 144 0.83 21.90 -7.12
CA THR A 144 0.30 20.66 -6.56
C THR A 144 1.05 20.29 -5.28
N TRP A 145 0.30 19.93 -4.24
CA TRP A 145 0.79 19.45 -2.96
C TRP A 145 0.56 17.94 -2.84
N LEU A 146 1.52 17.16 -2.36
CA LEU A 146 1.32 15.73 -2.11
C LEU A 146 0.95 15.49 -0.64
N ALA A 147 -0.31 15.13 -0.37
CA ALA A 147 -0.77 14.73 0.96
C ALA A 147 -0.43 13.25 1.22
N VAL A 148 0.24 12.99 2.34
CA VAL A 148 0.84 11.68 2.65
C VAL A 148 0.17 11.06 3.88
N HIS A 149 0.07 9.74 3.87
CA HIS A 149 -0.40 8.94 4.99
C HIS A 149 0.45 9.24 6.25
N PRO A 150 -0.13 9.42 7.45
CA PRO A 150 0.60 9.77 8.67
C PRO A 150 1.85 8.92 8.92
N ASN A 151 1.72 7.59 8.84
CA ASN A 151 2.82 6.64 9.06
C ASN A 151 3.91 6.61 7.96
N LYS A 152 3.74 7.34 6.85
CA LYS A 152 4.69 7.39 5.73
C LYS A 152 5.47 8.71 5.64
N VAL A 153 5.23 9.63 6.57
CA VAL A 153 6.00 10.88 6.65
C VAL A 153 7.36 10.61 7.28
N SER A 154 8.39 11.33 6.81
CA SER A 154 9.76 11.20 7.33
C SER A 154 9.83 11.40 8.85
N GLU A 155 10.63 10.58 9.53
CA GLU A 155 10.89 10.67 10.98
C GLU A 155 11.38 12.06 11.40
N THR A 156 12.15 12.73 10.55
CA THR A 156 12.66 14.09 10.83
C THR A 156 11.58 15.17 10.82
N GLU A 157 10.38 14.84 10.37
CA GLU A 157 9.27 15.76 10.17
C GLU A 157 8.08 15.49 11.09
N LYS A 158 8.23 14.53 12.01
CA LYS A 158 7.23 14.19 13.02
C LYS A 158 7.82 14.21 14.42
N SER A 159 6.95 14.13 15.42
CA SER A 159 7.35 13.85 16.79
C SER A 159 7.24 12.36 17.08
N GLU A 160 8.10 11.86 17.95
CA GLU A 160 8.21 10.45 18.30
C GLU A 160 7.79 10.23 19.75
N LEU A 161 6.98 9.19 19.98
CA LEU A 161 6.59 8.75 21.31
C LEU A 161 7.63 7.76 21.83
N VAL A 162 8.46 8.18 22.79
CA VAL A 162 9.51 7.31 23.35
C VAL A 162 8.85 6.12 24.05
N ASN A 163 9.15 4.91 23.55
CA ASN A 163 8.50 3.67 23.96
C ASN A 163 6.97 3.77 23.84
N GLU A 164 6.49 3.88 22.59
CA GLU A 164 5.09 4.04 22.24
C GLU A 164 4.16 3.02 22.92
N THR A 165 4.59 1.75 23.03
CA THR A 165 3.83 0.73 23.77
C THR A 165 3.52 1.17 25.20
N ARG A 166 4.42 1.87 25.88
CA ARG A 166 4.17 2.37 27.24
C ARG A 166 3.10 3.47 27.29
N TRP A 167 2.93 4.25 26.23
CA TRP A 167 1.83 5.22 26.09
C TRP A 167 0.50 4.50 25.93
N GLN A 168 0.46 3.49 25.06
CA GLN A 168 -0.73 2.73 24.71
C GLN A 168 -1.16 1.73 25.80
N TYR A 169 -0.33 1.44 26.80
CA TYR A 169 -0.65 0.56 27.93
C TYR A 169 -0.65 1.29 29.29
N TYR A 170 -0.53 2.62 29.29
CA TYR A 170 -0.43 3.37 30.53
C TYR A 170 -1.67 3.18 31.42
N GLY A 171 -1.46 2.88 32.70
CA GLY A 171 -2.55 2.59 33.65
C GLY A 171 -2.89 1.10 33.75
N THR A 172 -2.39 0.26 32.85
CA THR A 172 -2.47 -1.20 33.00
C THR A 172 -1.45 -1.74 34.02
N ALA A 173 -1.57 -3.01 34.40
CA ALA A 173 -0.76 -3.63 35.44
C ALA A 173 0.75 -3.47 35.18
N GLY A 174 1.44 -2.74 36.07
CA GLY A 174 2.88 -2.52 36.00
C GLY A 174 3.34 -1.38 35.09
N ILE A 175 2.42 -0.66 34.43
CA ILE A 175 2.76 0.42 33.50
C ILE A 175 2.31 1.78 34.07
N THR A 176 3.22 2.44 34.79
CA THR A 176 3.04 3.79 35.37
C THR A 176 4.30 4.62 35.16
N GLY A 177 4.30 5.89 35.58
CA GLY A 177 5.48 6.77 35.58
C GLY A 177 5.44 7.84 34.50
N ASN A 178 6.61 8.27 34.02
CA ASN A 178 6.73 9.36 33.05
C ASN A 178 6.70 8.86 31.62
N LEU A 179 6.08 9.66 30.75
CA LEU A 179 6.07 9.52 29.30
C LEU A 179 6.87 10.67 28.68
N THR A 180 7.53 10.40 27.54
CA THR A 180 8.41 11.36 26.86
C THR A 180 8.12 11.39 25.37
N VAL A 181 7.92 12.58 24.82
CA VAL A 181 7.82 12.84 23.38
C VAL A 181 9.06 13.59 22.93
N THR A 182 9.62 13.22 21.78
CA THR A 182 10.82 13.84 21.19
C THR A 182 10.52 14.38 19.79
N TRP A 183 11.26 15.39 19.37
CA TRP A 183 11.17 15.98 18.02
C TRP A 183 12.48 16.70 17.67
N GLU A 184 12.70 16.94 16.39
CA GLU A 184 13.83 17.74 15.91
C GLU A 184 13.55 19.24 16.14
N PRO A 185 14.31 19.95 17.02
CA PRO A 185 14.05 21.36 17.30
C PRO A 185 14.10 22.25 16.07
N SER A 186 14.98 21.92 15.11
CA SER A 186 15.17 22.72 13.89
C SER A 186 13.98 22.66 12.93
N ALA A 187 13.10 21.65 13.04
CA ALA A 187 11.89 21.57 12.24
C ALA A 187 10.86 22.67 12.59
N LEU A 188 10.93 23.25 13.81
CA LEU A 188 10.14 24.42 14.20
C LEU A 188 11.06 25.59 14.53
N SER A 189 11.13 26.60 13.66
CA SER A 189 11.94 27.81 13.90
C SER A 189 11.30 28.74 14.96
N THR A 190 11.34 28.31 16.23
CA THR A 190 10.73 28.99 17.38
C THR A 190 11.54 28.76 18.66
N GLN A 191 11.53 29.72 19.58
CA GLN A 191 12.22 29.61 20.88
C GLN A 191 11.43 28.80 21.90
N SER A 192 10.10 28.90 21.86
CA SER A 192 9.20 28.15 22.73
C SER A 192 8.05 27.52 21.95
N VAL A 193 7.53 26.41 22.48
CA VAL A 193 6.47 25.58 21.88
C VAL A 193 5.32 25.34 22.84
N ILE A 194 4.17 24.99 22.27
CA ILE A 194 3.01 24.41 22.93
C ILE A 194 2.93 22.96 22.48
N ILE A 195 2.73 22.05 23.43
CA ILE A 195 2.44 20.64 23.17
C ILE A 195 0.99 20.42 23.54
N GLU A 196 0.22 19.85 22.63
CA GLU A 196 -1.22 19.69 22.77
C GLU A 196 -1.70 18.35 22.26
N LEU A 197 -2.84 17.92 22.80
CA LEU A 197 -3.51 16.68 22.44
C LEU A 197 -4.69 16.98 21.52
N TRP A 198 -4.73 16.26 20.40
CA TRP A 198 -5.86 16.23 19.48
C TRP A 198 -6.48 14.83 19.50
N GLY A 199 -7.81 14.78 19.55
CA GLY A 199 -8.59 13.55 19.50
C GLY A 199 -9.28 13.38 18.16
N TYR A 200 -9.31 12.15 17.66
CA TYR A 200 -10.01 11.78 16.43
C TYR A 200 -11.31 11.05 16.76
N GLU A 201 -12.39 11.39 16.06
CA GLU A 201 -13.68 10.70 16.16
C GLU A 201 -14.39 10.64 14.80
N GLU A 202 -15.18 9.60 14.59
CA GLU A 202 -16.11 9.48 13.46
C GLU A 202 -17.53 9.34 13.99
N THR A 203 -18.38 10.32 13.71
CA THR A 203 -19.72 10.43 14.33
C THR A 203 -20.80 10.60 13.28
N GLY A 204 -22.04 10.28 13.65
CA GLY A 204 -23.19 10.33 12.75
C GLY A 204 -23.74 8.94 12.44
N THR A 205 -24.42 8.81 11.30
CA THR A 205 -25.06 7.54 10.90
C THR A 205 -24.13 6.77 9.96
N PRO A 206 -23.71 5.54 10.30
CA PRO A 206 -22.84 4.74 9.44
C PRO A 206 -23.34 4.58 8.01
N TYR A 207 -22.41 4.60 7.05
CA TYR A 207 -22.64 4.53 5.60
C TYR A 207 -23.68 5.52 5.06
N SER A 208 -23.67 6.73 5.60
CA SER A 208 -24.50 7.85 5.12
C SER A 208 -23.68 9.13 4.99
N ASP A 209 -24.20 10.12 4.26
CA ASP A 209 -23.60 11.45 4.13
C ASP A 209 -23.47 12.21 5.46
N LYS A 210 -24.10 11.70 6.54
CA LYS A 210 -24.00 12.25 7.90
C LYS A 210 -22.88 11.61 8.71
N TRP A 211 -22.20 10.58 8.21
CA TRP A 211 -21.03 10.01 8.87
C TRP A 211 -19.82 10.90 8.58
N VAL A 212 -19.31 11.55 9.61
CA VAL A 212 -18.29 12.59 9.45
C VAL A 212 -17.10 12.31 10.37
N ALA A 213 -15.91 12.33 9.77
CA ALA A 213 -14.64 12.29 10.46
C ALA A 213 -14.24 13.67 11.00
N LYS A 214 -13.69 13.71 12.21
CA LYS A 214 -13.33 14.96 12.88
C LYS A 214 -12.13 14.82 13.81
N TRP A 215 -11.14 15.67 13.56
CA TRP A 215 -10.13 16.06 14.53
C TRP A 215 -10.63 17.19 15.43
N SER A 216 -10.49 17.00 16.73
CA SER A 216 -10.85 17.98 17.76
C SER A 216 -9.64 18.27 18.65
N TYR A 217 -9.28 19.54 18.79
CA TYR A 217 -8.37 19.97 19.85
C TYR A 217 -9.00 19.68 21.21
N LEU A 218 -8.24 19.07 22.11
CA LEU A 218 -8.71 18.74 23.46
C LEU A 218 -8.15 19.74 24.48
N TYR A 219 -6.84 19.73 24.71
CA TYR A 219 -6.17 20.60 25.69
C TYR A 219 -4.64 20.60 25.50
N PRO A 220 -3.92 21.60 26.06
CA PRO A 220 -2.47 21.61 26.02
C PRO A 220 -1.91 20.74 27.15
N LEU A 221 -0.88 19.94 26.84
CA LEU A 221 -0.06 19.25 27.85
C LEU A 221 0.91 20.23 28.51
N ALA A 222 1.48 21.14 27.73
CA ALA A 222 2.34 22.21 28.20
C ALA A 222 2.32 23.40 27.25
N THR A 223 2.49 24.59 27.82
CA THR A 223 2.51 25.86 27.08
C THR A 223 3.78 26.64 27.38
N ASN A 224 4.33 27.33 26.39
CA ASN A 224 5.50 28.19 26.54
C ASN A 224 6.72 27.47 27.13
N ILE A 225 6.93 26.21 26.72
CA ILE A 225 8.14 25.45 27.09
C ILE A 225 9.26 25.73 26.08
N PRO A 226 10.54 25.68 26.48
CA PRO A 226 11.65 25.82 25.54
C PRO A 226 11.58 24.77 24.42
N ASN A 227 11.93 25.17 23.19
CA ASN A 227 12.07 24.24 22.07
C ASN A 227 13.37 23.42 22.21
N SER A 228 13.38 22.45 23.14
CA SER A 228 14.53 21.62 23.47
C SER A 228 14.56 20.25 22.76
N GLY A 229 13.52 19.92 21.99
CA GLY A 229 13.42 18.64 21.26
C GLY A 229 12.92 17.46 22.07
N ALA A 230 12.57 17.68 23.34
CA ALA A 230 12.01 16.65 24.20
C ALA A 230 11.12 17.25 25.28
N PHE A 231 10.05 16.55 25.62
CA PHE A 231 9.17 16.88 26.74
C PHE A 231 8.74 15.64 27.49
N THR A 232 8.84 15.70 28.81
CA THR A 232 8.52 14.60 29.71
C THR A 232 7.49 15.04 30.73
N PHE A 233 6.46 14.23 30.94
CA PHE A 233 5.42 14.49 31.93
C PHE A 233 4.94 13.19 32.57
N THR A 234 4.27 13.32 33.72
CA THR A 234 3.52 12.24 34.33
C THR A 234 2.04 12.38 33.91
N PRO A 235 1.47 11.41 33.18
CA PRO A 235 0.06 11.44 32.81
C PRO A 235 -0.88 11.61 33.99
N LYS A 236 -2.00 12.28 33.73
CA LYS A 236 -3.14 12.40 34.64
C LYS A 236 -4.40 12.08 33.84
N PRO A 237 -5.41 11.43 34.45
CA PRO A 237 -6.71 11.22 33.80
C PRO A 237 -7.23 12.52 33.21
N ALA A 238 -7.79 12.43 32.01
CA ALA A 238 -8.38 13.59 31.37
C ALA A 238 -9.62 14.09 32.13
N PRO A 239 -9.98 15.38 31.98
CA PRO A 239 -11.29 15.87 32.39
C PRO A 239 -12.42 15.03 31.79
N GLN A 240 -13.52 14.84 32.53
CA GLN A 240 -14.62 13.94 32.15
C GLN A 240 -15.17 14.18 30.74
N ASN A 241 -15.21 15.43 30.29
CA ASN A 241 -15.69 15.79 28.95
C ASN A 241 -14.76 15.33 27.81
N TYR A 242 -13.52 14.96 28.11
CA TYR A 242 -12.51 14.49 27.14
C TYR A 242 -12.25 12.98 27.20
N GLN A 243 -12.62 12.27 28.28
CA GLN A 243 -12.32 10.84 28.45
C GLN A 243 -12.90 9.91 27.37
N ARG A 244 -13.82 10.40 26.51
CA ARG A 244 -14.41 9.64 25.40
C ARG A 244 -13.48 9.45 24.20
N TRP A 245 -12.35 10.18 24.12
CA TRP A 245 -11.42 10.06 23.00
C TRP A 245 -10.38 8.98 23.30
N GLU A 246 -10.42 7.92 22.49
CA GLU A 246 -9.55 6.75 22.63
C GLU A 246 -8.42 6.73 21.60
N VAL A 247 -8.57 7.49 20.51
CA VAL A 247 -7.58 7.65 19.44
C VAL A 247 -7.23 9.12 19.31
N GLY A 248 -5.94 9.42 19.16
CA GLY A 248 -5.48 10.78 18.90
C GLY A 248 -3.99 10.87 18.62
N ALA A 249 -3.52 12.10 18.52
CA ALA A 249 -2.12 12.42 18.25
C ALA A 249 -1.71 13.66 19.05
N LEU A 250 -0.41 13.75 19.35
CA LEU A 250 0.18 14.96 19.89
C LEU A 250 0.53 15.91 18.75
N ARG A 251 0.30 17.21 18.97
CA ARG A 251 0.73 18.27 18.07
C ARG A 251 1.64 19.23 18.81
N ILE A 252 2.71 19.66 18.15
CA ILE A 252 3.68 20.63 18.65
C ILE A 252 3.67 21.85 17.75
N ILE A 253 3.40 23.02 18.32
CA ILE A 253 3.31 24.29 17.60
C ILE A 253 4.13 25.38 18.29
N SER A 254 4.48 26.45 17.57
CA SER A 254 5.12 27.63 18.18
C SER A 254 4.20 28.32 19.19
N SER A 255 4.76 28.78 20.32
CA SER A 255 4.02 29.55 21.34
C SER A 255 3.57 30.94 20.88
N ARG A 256 3.89 31.34 19.65
CA ARG A 256 3.33 32.57 19.03
C ARG A 256 1.85 32.41 18.68
N TYR A 257 1.40 31.17 18.50
CA TYR A 257 0.02 30.79 18.22
C TYR A 257 -0.73 30.50 19.52
N TYR A 258 -2.06 30.50 19.47
CA TYR A 258 -2.86 30.00 20.58
C TYR A 258 -3.06 28.48 20.47
N ALA A 259 -3.23 27.82 21.61
CA ALA A 259 -3.45 26.38 21.63
C ALA A 259 -4.74 26.01 20.87
N GLY A 260 -4.66 24.99 20.02
CA GLY A 260 -5.75 24.54 19.15
C GLY A 260 -5.93 25.34 17.84
N GLU A 261 -5.07 26.32 17.56
CA GLU A 261 -5.13 27.09 16.30
C GLU A 261 -4.94 26.17 15.08
N LYS A 262 -5.83 26.27 14.09
CA LYS A 262 -5.80 25.38 12.90
C LYS A 262 -4.86 25.92 11.83
N ASP A 263 -4.38 25.01 10.97
CA ASP A 263 -3.65 25.35 9.76
C ASP A 263 -2.38 26.20 9.99
N VAL A 264 -1.67 25.91 11.09
CA VAL A 264 -0.40 26.53 11.48
C VAL A 264 0.75 25.52 11.38
N HIS A 265 1.99 26.02 11.25
CA HIS A 265 3.18 25.17 11.22
C HIS A 265 3.23 24.30 12.48
N ALA A 266 3.20 22.99 12.30
CA ALA A 266 3.06 22.01 13.36
C ALA A 266 3.84 20.72 13.05
N LEU A 267 4.30 20.06 14.12
CA LEU A 267 4.75 18.67 14.09
C LEU A 267 3.71 17.81 14.78
N TRP A 268 3.44 16.64 14.20
CA TRP A 268 2.49 15.68 14.74
C TRP A 268 3.21 14.40 15.16
N SER A 269 2.72 13.72 16.20
CA SER A 269 3.02 12.31 16.39
C SER A 269 2.18 11.48 15.42
N ASN A 270 2.51 10.21 15.26
CA ASN A 270 1.55 9.25 14.71
C ASN A 270 0.31 9.17 15.62
N GLU A 271 -0.82 8.80 15.03
CA GLU A 271 -2.01 8.41 15.78
C GLU A 271 -1.72 7.17 16.65
N HIS A 272 -2.26 7.17 17.87
CA HIS A 272 -2.08 6.07 18.82
C HIS A 272 -3.27 5.94 19.76
N ALA A 273 -3.36 4.79 20.44
CA ALA A 273 -4.31 4.57 21.51
C ALA A 273 -3.98 5.45 22.74
N LEU A 274 -4.97 6.17 23.24
CA LEU A 274 -4.84 7.16 24.30
C LEU A 274 -5.04 6.57 25.72
N ALA A 275 -4.50 5.39 26.03
CA ALA A 275 -4.67 4.76 27.35
C ALA A 275 -4.27 5.69 28.51
N TRP A 276 -3.16 6.44 28.34
CA TRP A 276 -2.66 7.42 29.31
C TRP A 276 -3.60 8.60 29.60
N HIS A 277 -4.58 8.84 28.73
CA HIS A 277 -5.57 9.91 28.81
C HIS A 277 -6.89 9.44 29.47
N LEU A 278 -7.17 8.14 29.48
CA LEU A 278 -8.44 7.58 29.95
C LEU A 278 -8.70 7.87 31.45
N GLY A 279 -9.96 7.68 31.83
CA GLY A 279 -10.47 7.95 33.18
C GLY A 279 -9.89 7.08 34.29
N GLU A 280 -10.24 7.41 35.53
CA GLU A 280 -9.85 6.62 36.70
C GLU A 280 -10.46 5.20 36.69
N ASP A 281 -11.62 5.03 36.06
CA ASP A 281 -12.27 3.73 35.87
C ASP A 281 -11.39 2.76 35.08
N PHE A 282 -10.75 3.22 34.01
CA PHE A 282 -9.76 2.42 33.27
C PHE A 282 -8.54 2.10 34.14
N GLN A 283 -8.05 3.03 34.97
CA GLN A 283 -6.86 2.77 35.81
C GLN A 283 -7.16 1.82 36.99
N VAL A 284 -8.39 1.82 37.50
CA VAL A 284 -8.81 0.95 38.61
C VAL A 284 -8.97 -0.49 38.15
N ASP A 285 -9.63 -0.70 37.01
CA ASP A 285 -9.82 -2.03 36.43
C ASP A 285 -9.79 -1.95 34.88
N PRO A 286 -8.57 -1.94 34.29
CA PRO A 286 -8.42 -1.82 32.85
C PRO A 286 -9.09 -2.96 32.08
N GLU A 287 -9.09 -4.17 32.65
CA GLU A 287 -9.66 -5.36 32.02
C GLU A 287 -11.18 -5.27 31.96
N ALA A 288 -11.83 -4.90 33.06
CA ALA A 288 -13.29 -4.75 33.09
C ALA A 288 -13.75 -3.60 32.17
N TRP A 289 -13.02 -2.49 32.16
CA TRP A 289 -13.29 -1.37 31.26
C TRP A 289 -13.15 -1.79 29.78
N ALA A 290 -12.04 -2.42 29.42
CA ALA A 290 -11.78 -2.87 28.04
C ALA A 290 -12.78 -3.93 27.59
N ARG A 291 -13.18 -4.84 28.48
CA ARG A 291 -14.25 -5.82 28.21
C ARG A 291 -15.58 -5.12 27.89
N ALA A 292 -15.94 -4.06 28.61
CA ALA A 292 -17.15 -3.29 28.32
C ALA A 292 -17.09 -2.63 26.93
N GLN A 293 -15.93 -2.06 26.56
CA GLN A 293 -15.74 -1.48 25.21
C GLN A 293 -15.75 -2.54 24.12
N CYS A 294 -15.14 -3.71 24.34
CA CYS A 294 -15.17 -4.83 23.40
C CYS A 294 -16.61 -5.30 23.12
N LEU A 295 -17.45 -5.38 24.16
CA LEU A 295 -18.87 -5.72 24.02
C LEU A 295 -19.64 -4.64 23.24
N ALA A 296 -19.43 -3.35 23.56
CA ALA A 296 -20.07 -2.25 22.85
C ALA A 296 -19.68 -2.19 21.37
N TRP A 297 -18.41 -2.49 21.05
CA TRP A 297 -17.93 -2.65 19.68
C TRP A 297 -18.59 -3.84 18.98
N GLU A 298 -18.71 -5.00 19.65
CA GLU A 298 -19.39 -6.18 19.09
C GLU A 298 -20.87 -5.89 18.78
N ASP A 299 -21.56 -5.15 19.65
CA ASP A 299 -22.95 -4.69 19.45
C ASP A 299 -23.08 -3.68 18.28
N LEU A 300 -22.06 -2.84 18.07
CA LEU A 300 -22.01 -1.94 16.91
C LEU A 300 -21.80 -2.74 15.62
N GLU A 301 -20.89 -3.72 15.62
CA GLU A 301 -20.64 -4.59 14.46
C GLU A 301 -21.90 -5.34 14.01
N ASP A 302 -22.80 -5.72 14.93
CA ASP A 302 -24.10 -6.32 14.60
C ASP A 302 -25.05 -5.38 13.85
N GLN A 303 -24.87 -4.07 13.98
CA GLN A 303 -25.69 -3.06 13.32
C GLN A 303 -25.08 -2.59 11.99
N LEU A 304 -23.80 -2.86 11.76
CA LEU A 304 -23.08 -2.44 10.57
C LEU A 304 -23.26 -3.45 9.41
N PRO A 305 -23.22 -2.99 8.16
CA PRO A 305 -23.18 -3.89 7.01
C PRO A 305 -22.02 -4.88 7.06
N ASN A 306 -22.30 -6.09 6.55
CA ASN A 306 -21.28 -7.10 6.31
C ASN A 306 -20.36 -6.65 5.16
N PHE A 307 -19.11 -6.32 5.49
CA PHE A 307 -18.13 -5.89 4.50
C PHE A 307 -17.30 -7.05 3.93
N LEU A 308 -17.36 -8.24 4.56
CA LEU A 308 -16.51 -9.38 4.24
C LEU A 308 -16.75 -9.91 2.81
N GLU A 309 -17.91 -9.64 2.23
CA GLU A 309 -18.27 -10.08 0.87
C GLU A 309 -17.48 -9.37 -0.24
N GLU A 310 -16.84 -8.23 0.04
CA GLU A 310 -16.07 -7.45 -0.94
C GLU A 310 -14.55 -7.47 -0.69
N VAL A 311 -14.09 -8.20 0.32
CA VAL A 311 -12.66 -8.27 0.68
C VAL A 311 -11.98 -9.39 -0.14
N PRO A 312 -10.80 -9.16 -0.74
CA PRO A 312 -10.12 -10.20 -1.50
C PRO A 312 -9.58 -11.32 -0.60
N ASP A 313 -9.59 -12.54 -1.12
CA ASP A 313 -8.99 -13.70 -0.45
C ASP A 313 -7.47 -13.57 -0.33
N CYS A 314 -6.93 -14.06 0.79
CA CYS A 314 -5.50 -14.10 1.00
C CYS A 314 -4.81 -15.11 0.06
N PRO A 315 -3.62 -14.79 -0.47
CA PRO A 315 -2.75 -15.78 -1.09
C PRO A 315 -2.50 -16.97 -0.14
N CYS A 316 -2.49 -18.19 -0.68
CA CYS A 316 -2.36 -19.39 0.16
C CYS A 316 -0.97 -19.55 0.77
N THR A 317 0.05 -18.91 0.19
CA THR A 317 1.45 -19.03 0.63
C THR A 317 2.15 -17.67 0.60
N LEU A 318 3.19 -17.52 1.43
CA LEU A 318 4.02 -16.32 1.42
C LEU A 318 4.67 -16.06 0.05
N ALA A 319 5.05 -17.11 -0.68
CA ALA A 319 5.63 -16.98 -2.02
C ALA A 319 4.62 -16.37 -3.01
N GLN A 320 3.37 -16.82 -3.00
CA GLN A 320 2.30 -16.22 -3.79
C GLN A 320 2.05 -14.76 -3.38
N ALA A 321 2.00 -14.49 -2.07
CA ALA A 321 1.77 -13.14 -1.55
C ALA A 321 2.80 -12.11 -2.03
N ARG A 322 4.08 -12.51 -2.04
CA ARG A 322 5.18 -11.65 -2.51
C ARG A 322 5.24 -11.54 -4.03
N ALA A 323 4.75 -12.55 -4.74
CA ALA A 323 4.74 -12.56 -6.20
C ALA A 323 3.54 -11.82 -6.81
N ASP A 324 2.45 -11.64 -6.07
CA ASP A 324 1.20 -11.02 -6.52
C ASP A 324 1.13 -9.51 -6.20
N SER A 325 2.14 -8.78 -6.67
CA SER A 325 2.35 -7.37 -6.36
C SER A 325 1.31 -6.43 -6.96
N GLY A 326 0.46 -6.88 -7.89
CA GLY A 326 -0.64 -6.08 -8.43
C GLY A 326 -1.81 -5.93 -7.46
N ARG A 327 -1.99 -6.90 -6.55
CA ARG A 327 -3.11 -6.93 -5.58
C ARG A 327 -2.67 -6.76 -4.14
N PHE A 328 -1.45 -7.16 -3.81
CA PHE A 328 -0.93 -7.15 -2.45
C PHE A 328 0.39 -6.39 -2.36
N HIS A 329 0.58 -5.69 -1.24
CA HIS A 329 1.81 -4.98 -0.92
C HIS A 329 2.25 -5.30 0.51
N THR A 330 3.56 -5.29 0.77
CA THR A 330 4.12 -5.51 2.10
C THR A 330 3.53 -4.57 3.15
N ASP A 331 3.22 -5.12 4.31
CA ASP A 331 2.79 -4.36 5.48
C ASP A 331 3.98 -3.68 6.15
N TYR A 332 3.89 -2.37 6.40
CA TYR A 332 5.00 -1.61 7.00
C TYR A 332 5.23 -1.93 8.49
N GLY A 333 4.23 -2.51 9.17
CA GLY A 333 4.34 -2.97 10.55
C GLY A 333 4.84 -4.41 10.68
N CYS A 334 4.81 -5.23 9.62
CA CYS A 334 5.25 -6.62 9.67
C CYS A 334 5.95 -7.04 8.38
N ASP A 335 7.25 -6.72 8.32
CA ASP A 335 8.10 -6.97 7.15
C ASP A 335 9.36 -7.77 7.54
N ILE A 336 9.62 -8.85 6.80
CA ILE A 336 10.77 -9.75 7.00
C ILE A 336 12.07 -9.13 6.49
N GLU A 337 11.99 -8.25 5.51
CA GLU A 337 13.14 -7.48 5.02
C GLU A 337 13.66 -6.47 6.06
N HIS A 338 12.81 -6.07 7.02
CA HIS A 338 13.09 -5.05 8.04
C HIS A 338 13.07 -5.58 9.48
N GLY A 339 13.21 -6.90 9.68
CA GLY A 339 13.38 -7.52 11.00
C GLY A 339 12.10 -7.89 11.76
N SER A 340 10.92 -7.82 11.11
CA SER A 340 9.62 -8.35 11.56
C SER A 340 9.20 -7.97 12.99
N VAL A 341 8.49 -6.85 13.16
CA VAL A 341 7.84 -6.48 14.44
C VAL A 341 6.32 -6.58 14.33
N CYS A 342 5.81 -7.81 14.21
CA CYS A 342 4.40 -8.08 13.92
C CYS A 342 3.51 -7.98 15.19
N THR A 343 3.41 -6.79 15.77
CA THR A 343 2.77 -6.51 17.08
C THR A 343 1.38 -7.11 17.24
N TYR A 344 0.55 -7.01 16.20
CA TYR A 344 -0.85 -7.49 16.22
C TYR A 344 -1.01 -8.91 15.67
N HIS A 345 0.08 -9.53 15.19
CA HIS A 345 0.07 -10.85 14.56
C HIS A 345 1.16 -11.77 15.13
N PRO A 346 1.05 -12.18 16.41
CA PRO A 346 2.02 -13.09 17.01
C PRO A 346 2.17 -14.39 16.20
N GLY A 347 3.42 -14.76 15.91
CA GLY A 347 3.78 -15.92 15.09
C GLY A 347 3.94 -15.62 13.59
N ALA A 348 3.55 -14.43 13.14
CA ALA A 348 3.86 -13.97 11.79
C ALA A 348 5.31 -13.46 11.70
N VAL A 349 5.89 -13.58 10.51
CA VAL A 349 7.16 -12.90 10.15
C VAL A 349 6.99 -11.91 9.01
N HIS A 350 5.89 -12.01 8.27
CA HIS A 350 5.60 -11.13 7.15
C HIS A 350 4.10 -11.03 6.97
N CYS A 351 3.60 -9.82 6.74
CA CYS A 351 2.24 -9.60 6.30
C CYS A 351 2.23 -8.81 4.99
N VAL A 352 1.21 -9.05 4.19
CA VAL A 352 0.86 -8.20 3.04
C VAL A 352 -0.55 -7.67 3.23
N ARG A 353 -0.84 -6.52 2.63
CA ARG A 353 -2.17 -5.91 2.63
C ARG A 353 -2.68 -5.82 1.21
N SER A 354 -3.99 -5.99 1.04
CA SER A 354 -4.64 -5.62 -0.21
C SER A 354 -4.33 -4.16 -0.53
N VAL A 355 -3.99 -3.87 -1.77
CA VAL A 355 -3.65 -2.51 -2.21
C VAL A 355 -4.91 -1.67 -2.36
N GLN A 356 -5.97 -2.26 -2.90
CA GLN A 356 -7.24 -1.61 -3.19
C GLN A 356 -8.24 -1.88 -2.08
N ALA A 357 -8.87 -0.82 -1.61
CA ALA A 357 -10.02 -0.92 -0.71
C ALA A 357 -11.26 -1.43 -1.46
N SER A 358 -12.16 -2.09 -0.76
CA SER A 358 -13.43 -2.51 -1.34
C SER A 358 -14.27 -1.31 -1.80
N PRO A 359 -14.96 -1.40 -2.95
CA PRO A 359 -15.60 -0.24 -3.55
C PRO A 359 -16.73 0.32 -2.68
N ARG A 360 -17.56 -0.54 -2.07
CA ARG A 360 -18.74 -0.10 -1.30
C ARG A 360 -18.39 0.22 0.15
N TYR A 361 -17.57 -0.61 0.77
CA TYR A 361 -17.33 -0.53 2.21
C TYR A 361 -15.98 0.10 2.58
N ALA A 362 -15.06 0.22 1.62
CA ALA A 362 -13.68 0.65 1.84
C ALA A 362 -12.93 -0.18 2.89
N SER A 363 -13.25 -1.47 2.91
CA SER A 363 -12.57 -2.49 3.68
C SER A 363 -11.31 -2.98 2.99
N GLY A 364 -10.40 -3.60 3.76
CA GLY A 364 -9.17 -4.19 3.27
C GLY A 364 -8.94 -5.60 3.78
N GLN A 365 -7.88 -6.23 3.29
CA GLN A 365 -7.39 -7.51 3.77
C GLN A 365 -5.94 -7.38 4.20
N GLN A 366 -5.61 -7.87 5.40
CA GLN A 366 -4.25 -8.13 5.82
C GLN A 366 -4.04 -9.65 5.90
N CYS A 367 -2.95 -10.12 5.27
CA CYS A 367 -2.60 -11.53 5.16
C CYS A 367 -1.23 -11.77 5.76
N CYS A 368 -1.16 -12.58 6.81
CA CYS A 368 0.04 -12.78 7.61
C CYS A 368 0.51 -14.23 7.54
N TYR A 369 1.83 -14.42 7.47
CA TYR A 369 2.45 -15.71 7.23
C TYR A 369 3.51 -16.04 8.27
N THR A 370 3.58 -17.32 8.63
CA THR A 370 4.67 -17.86 9.44
C THR A 370 5.99 -17.87 8.68
N ALA A 371 7.10 -18.12 9.38
CA ALA A 371 8.42 -18.33 8.76
C ALA A 371 8.45 -19.50 7.74
N ALA A 372 7.55 -20.47 7.89
CA ALA A 372 7.39 -21.57 6.94
C ALA A 372 6.54 -21.19 5.71
N GLY A 373 6.06 -19.95 5.63
CA GLY A 373 5.22 -19.44 4.55
C GLY A 373 3.75 -19.89 4.62
N THR A 374 3.30 -20.38 5.78
CA THR A 374 1.90 -20.80 6.01
C THR A 374 1.04 -19.60 6.37
N LEU A 375 -0.11 -19.44 5.70
CA LEU A 375 -1.12 -18.43 6.03
C LEU A 375 -1.66 -18.65 7.45
N LEU A 376 -1.60 -17.63 8.30
CA LEU A 376 -2.16 -17.65 9.64
C LEU A 376 -3.65 -17.34 9.62
N LEU A 377 -4.47 -18.19 10.24
CA LEU A 377 -5.93 -17.99 10.34
C LEU A 377 -6.33 -17.58 11.76
N THR A 378 -7.28 -16.67 11.86
CA THR A 378 -7.90 -16.20 13.12
C THR A 378 -8.60 -17.31 13.90
N ALA A 379 -9.00 -18.38 13.19
CA ALA A 379 -9.58 -19.56 13.81
C ALA A 379 -8.55 -20.47 14.51
N ASP A 380 -7.24 -20.27 14.28
CA ASP A 380 -6.16 -21.08 14.88
C ASP A 380 -5.32 -20.30 15.89
N SER A 381 -5.18 -18.98 15.70
CA SER A 381 -4.40 -18.15 16.61
C SER A 381 -4.91 -16.71 16.69
N THR A 382 -4.52 -16.03 17.75
CA THR A 382 -4.76 -14.58 17.90
C THR A 382 -3.88 -13.72 16.99
N GLY A 383 -2.96 -14.34 16.23
CA GLY A 383 -2.14 -13.67 15.22
C GLY A 383 -2.57 -13.94 13.78
N GLY A 384 -3.81 -14.42 13.59
CA GLY A 384 -4.38 -14.67 12.29
C GLY A 384 -4.43 -13.45 11.38
N SER A 385 -4.55 -13.71 10.07
CA SER A 385 -4.79 -12.71 9.02
C SER A 385 -6.16 -12.07 9.17
N THR A 386 -6.28 -10.75 9.20
CA THR A 386 -7.56 -10.07 9.49
C THR A 386 -8.05 -9.26 8.29
N PRO A 387 -9.35 -9.34 7.95
CA PRO A 387 -9.97 -8.33 7.10
C PRO A 387 -10.20 -7.06 7.93
N ASP A 388 -9.98 -5.89 7.35
CA ASP A 388 -10.09 -4.60 8.03
C ASP A 388 -11.36 -3.88 7.56
N ARG A 389 -12.17 -3.35 8.49
CA ARG A 389 -13.36 -2.57 8.12
C ARG A 389 -12.96 -1.25 7.48
N GLY A 390 -11.95 -0.58 8.03
CA GLY A 390 -11.34 0.59 7.43
C GLY A 390 -10.02 0.20 6.78
N HIS A 391 -9.91 0.35 5.46
CA HIS A 391 -8.65 0.15 4.76
C HIS A 391 -7.63 1.20 5.22
N ASP A 392 -6.42 0.80 5.65
CA ASP A 392 -5.41 1.76 6.17
C ASP A 392 -5.02 2.82 5.13
N TRP A 393 -4.94 2.47 3.84
CA TRP A 393 -4.68 3.49 2.81
C TRP A 393 -5.87 4.40 2.53
N GLY A 394 -7.02 4.17 3.19
CA GLY A 394 -8.29 4.81 2.91
C GLY A 394 -8.83 4.45 1.54
N ALA A 395 -9.86 5.19 1.11
CA ALA A 395 -10.40 5.07 -0.25
C ALA A 395 -11.16 6.35 -0.64
N PRO A 396 -11.10 6.81 -1.90
CA PRO A 396 -12.02 7.85 -2.36
C PRO A 396 -13.49 7.41 -2.20
N PRO A 397 -14.42 8.31 -1.81
CA PRO A 397 -14.17 9.65 -1.28
C PRO A 397 -13.65 9.58 0.18
N PHE A 398 -12.41 10.05 0.41
CA PHE A 398 -11.68 9.81 1.67
C PHE A 398 -12.35 10.39 2.93
N ARG A 399 -13.09 11.48 2.82
CA ARG A 399 -13.69 12.18 3.97
C ARG A 399 -14.94 11.51 4.54
N THR A 400 -15.43 10.45 3.91
CA THR A 400 -16.59 9.69 4.38
C THR A 400 -16.11 8.43 5.09
N PRO A 401 -16.10 8.37 6.42
CA PRO A 401 -16.00 7.13 7.19
C PRO A 401 -16.57 5.85 6.51
N PRO A 402 -15.90 4.68 6.62
CA PRO A 402 -14.61 4.43 7.26
C PRO A 402 -13.45 4.57 6.25
N ARG A 403 -13.42 5.66 5.47
CA ARG A 403 -12.50 5.83 4.33
C ARG A 403 -11.29 6.73 4.59
N VAL A 404 -11.12 7.24 5.80
CA VAL A 404 -10.06 8.20 6.11
C VAL A 404 -8.74 7.44 6.28
N PRO A 405 -7.70 7.73 5.47
CA PRO A 405 -6.43 7.01 5.52
C PRO A 405 -5.82 7.02 6.92
N GLY A 406 -5.40 5.85 7.40
CA GLY A 406 -4.89 5.55 8.75
C GLY A 406 -5.97 5.58 9.83
N LEU A 407 -6.73 6.68 9.88
CA LEU A 407 -7.57 7.01 11.02
C LEU A 407 -8.81 6.13 11.15
N SER A 408 -9.48 5.79 10.04
CA SER A 408 -10.62 4.88 10.09
C SER A 408 -10.20 3.46 10.47
N HIS A 409 -9.05 3.00 9.96
CA HIS A 409 -8.46 1.71 10.33
C HIS A 409 -8.14 1.66 11.83
N TRP A 410 -7.53 2.72 12.36
CA TRP A 410 -7.25 2.84 13.79
C TRP A 410 -8.50 2.75 14.66
N LEU A 411 -9.60 3.39 14.23
CA LEU A 411 -10.84 3.43 15.01
C LEU A 411 -11.61 2.10 15.00
N TYR A 412 -11.69 1.42 13.86
CA TYR A 412 -12.56 0.24 13.68
C TYR A 412 -11.88 -1.11 13.76
N ASP A 413 -10.56 -1.14 13.66
CA ASP A 413 -9.78 -2.39 13.63
C ASP A 413 -8.71 -2.38 14.73
N VAL A 414 -7.86 -1.35 14.81
CA VAL A 414 -6.76 -1.32 15.79
C VAL A 414 -7.25 -1.12 17.23
N VAL A 415 -8.03 -0.06 17.53
CA VAL A 415 -8.51 0.18 18.91
C VAL A 415 -9.45 -0.92 19.40
N SER A 416 -10.28 -1.50 18.52
CA SER A 416 -11.07 -2.69 18.87
C SER A 416 -10.19 -3.89 19.23
N PHE A 417 -9.03 -4.06 18.60
CA PHE A 417 -8.06 -5.08 18.98
C PHE A 417 -7.46 -4.77 20.36
N TYR A 418 -7.21 -3.49 20.70
CA TYR A 418 -6.82 -3.12 22.06
C TYR A 418 -7.89 -3.50 23.08
N HIS A 419 -9.16 -3.15 22.83
CA HIS A 419 -10.27 -3.47 23.73
C HIS A 419 -10.43 -4.96 23.96
N CYS A 420 -10.35 -5.77 22.90
CA CYS A 420 -10.67 -7.19 22.98
C CYS A 420 -9.47 -8.11 23.25
N CYS A 421 -8.27 -7.76 22.79
CA CYS A 421 -7.11 -8.67 22.80
C CYS A 421 -5.95 -8.20 23.68
N LEU A 422 -5.67 -6.88 23.74
CA LEU A 422 -4.47 -6.37 24.42
C LEU A 422 -4.75 -5.90 25.85
N TRP A 423 -5.87 -5.21 26.08
CA TRP A 423 -6.29 -4.75 27.40
C TRP A 423 -7.28 -5.70 28.08
N ALA A 424 -7.90 -6.61 27.33
CA ALA A 424 -8.73 -7.68 27.87
C ALA A 424 -8.39 -9.04 27.23
N PRO A 425 -8.61 -10.16 27.94
CA PRO A 425 -8.38 -11.52 27.42
C PRO A 425 -9.59 -12.05 26.63
N GLU A 426 -10.22 -11.23 25.79
CA GLU A 426 -11.47 -11.53 25.07
C GLU A 426 -11.26 -11.71 23.55
N CYS A 427 -10.02 -12.00 23.13
CA CYS A 427 -9.61 -11.87 21.73
C CYS A 427 -10.43 -12.73 20.75
N SER A 428 -10.99 -13.85 21.22
CA SER A 428 -11.91 -14.68 20.44
C SER A 428 -13.12 -13.91 19.88
N ARG A 429 -13.61 -12.86 20.57
CA ARG A 429 -14.69 -12.00 20.09
C ARG A 429 -14.28 -11.24 18.84
N TYR A 430 -13.11 -10.60 18.89
CA TYR A 430 -12.53 -9.88 17.76
C TYR A 430 -12.35 -10.80 16.55
N MET A 431 -11.71 -11.95 16.76
CA MET A 431 -11.41 -12.93 15.72
C MET A 431 -12.67 -13.46 15.01
N ARG A 432 -13.79 -13.62 15.72
CA ARG A 432 -15.07 -14.02 15.11
C ARG A 432 -15.67 -12.94 14.18
N ARG A 433 -15.43 -11.66 14.47
CA ARG A 433 -15.89 -10.51 13.65
C ARG A 433 -14.92 -10.16 12.53
N ARG A 434 -13.69 -10.67 12.60
CA ARG A 434 -12.61 -10.44 11.64
C ARG A 434 -12.06 -11.79 11.14
N PRO A 435 -12.92 -12.69 10.60
CA PRO A 435 -12.49 -14.03 10.20
C PRO A 435 -11.52 -13.96 9.02
N SER A 436 -10.48 -14.80 9.03
CA SER A 436 -9.52 -14.86 7.93
C SER A 436 -10.16 -15.49 6.70
N SER A 437 -9.73 -15.05 5.52
CA SER A 437 -9.88 -15.85 4.30
C SER A 437 -9.08 -17.15 4.42
N ASP A 438 -9.66 -18.29 4.03
CA ASP A 438 -9.00 -19.60 4.02
C ASP A 438 -8.36 -19.96 2.67
N CYS A 439 -8.18 -18.93 1.83
CA CYS A 439 -7.54 -18.92 0.51
C CYS A 439 -8.16 -19.84 -0.56
N ARG A 440 -9.28 -20.53 -0.29
CA ARG A 440 -9.89 -21.48 -1.25
C ARG A 440 -10.33 -20.82 -2.55
N SER A 441 -10.73 -19.54 -2.52
CA SER A 441 -11.12 -18.78 -3.71
C SER A 441 -10.00 -17.89 -4.25
N TYR A 442 -8.83 -17.85 -3.58
CA TYR A 442 -7.66 -17.21 -4.15
C TYR A 442 -7.25 -17.88 -5.46
N ARG A 443 -7.01 -17.06 -6.47
CA ARG A 443 -6.54 -17.47 -7.79
C ARG A 443 -5.32 -16.62 -8.12
N PRO A 444 -4.12 -17.23 -8.30
CA PRO A 444 -2.91 -16.48 -8.63
C PRO A 444 -3.07 -15.67 -9.92
N SER A 445 -2.39 -14.52 -9.97
CA SER A 445 -2.34 -13.68 -11.16
C SER A 445 -1.59 -14.39 -12.30
N ARG A 446 -2.04 -14.17 -13.54
CA ARG A 446 -1.34 -14.59 -14.77
C ARG A 446 -0.22 -13.61 -15.06
N LEU A 447 0.91 -14.11 -15.54
CA LEU A 447 2.17 -13.38 -15.65
C LEU A 447 2.67 -13.39 -17.09
N ALA A 448 2.98 -12.21 -17.63
CA ALA A 448 3.71 -12.05 -18.88
C ALA A 448 4.90 -11.10 -18.68
N SER A 449 5.96 -11.27 -19.47
CA SER A 449 7.17 -10.47 -19.32
C SER A 449 7.81 -10.14 -20.67
N THR A 450 8.52 -9.01 -20.71
CA THR A 450 9.40 -8.64 -21.81
C THR A 450 10.70 -8.03 -21.29
N PHE A 451 11.83 -8.40 -21.90
CA PHE A 451 13.17 -8.09 -21.42
C PHE A 451 14.20 -8.32 -22.53
N GLY A 452 15.44 -7.83 -22.38
CA GLY A 452 16.47 -8.04 -23.40
C GLY A 452 16.18 -7.25 -24.69
N ASP A 453 16.36 -7.90 -25.85
CA ASP A 453 16.40 -7.22 -27.15
C ASP A 453 15.13 -7.14 -28.05
N PRO A 454 13.96 -6.78 -27.54
CA PRO A 454 13.22 -7.46 -26.49
C PRO A 454 12.73 -8.87 -26.90
N HIS A 455 12.91 -9.79 -25.96
CA HIS A 455 12.21 -11.06 -25.87
C HIS A 455 10.87 -10.88 -25.16
N PHE A 456 9.93 -11.78 -25.45
CA PHE A 456 8.59 -11.81 -24.89
C PHE A 456 8.27 -13.22 -24.39
N VAL A 457 7.62 -13.28 -23.23
CA VAL A 457 6.89 -14.44 -22.75
C VAL A 457 5.46 -13.98 -22.47
N THR A 458 4.51 -14.50 -23.24
CA THR A 458 3.08 -14.16 -23.16
C THR A 458 2.43 -14.75 -21.91
N PHE A 459 1.18 -14.36 -21.62
CA PHE A 459 0.46 -14.86 -20.45
C PHE A 459 0.23 -16.38 -20.49
N ASP A 460 0.10 -16.97 -21.67
CA ASP A 460 -0.15 -18.41 -21.87
C ASP A 460 1.14 -19.21 -22.14
N GLY A 461 2.29 -18.53 -22.18
CA GLY A 461 3.62 -19.14 -22.20
C GLY A 461 4.25 -19.28 -23.58
N ALA A 462 3.65 -18.71 -24.63
CA ALA A 462 4.35 -18.54 -25.91
C ALA A 462 5.54 -17.59 -25.71
N ASN A 463 6.65 -17.90 -26.38
CA ASN A 463 7.84 -17.05 -26.34
C ASN A 463 8.36 -16.73 -27.74
N PHE A 464 8.90 -15.53 -27.89
CA PHE A 464 9.44 -15.04 -29.16
C PHE A 464 10.34 -13.82 -28.95
N THR A 465 11.11 -13.50 -29.99
CA THR A 465 11.91 -12.27 -30.06
C THR A 465 11.27 -11.31 -31.05
N PHE A 466 11.10 -10.05 -30.65
CA PHE A 466 10.66 -8.99 -31.55
C PHE A 466 11.52 -7.74 -31.38
N ASN A 467 12.51 -7.64 -32.25
CA ASN A 467 13.52 -6.59 -32.20
C ASN A 467 13.15 -5.42 -33.12
N GLY A 468 12.05 -4.73 -32.83
CA GLY A 468 11.54 -3.61 -33.63
C GLY A 468 11.92 -2.25 -33.07
N ARG A 469 12.39 -1.32 -33.91
CA ARG A 469 12.59 0.09 -33.52
C ARG A 469 11.28 0.88 -33.68
N GLY A 470 10.72 1.38 -32.58
CA GLY A 470 9.40 2.02 -32.63
C GLY A 470 8.67 2.10 -31.29
N GLU A 471 7.35 2.29 -31.36
CA GLU A 471 6.41 2.31 -30.23
C GLU A 471 5.30 1.28 -30.47
N TYR A 472 5.07 0.40 -29.50
CA TYR A 472 4.23 -0.78 -29.65
C TYR A 472 3.25 -0.95 -28.50
N VAL A 473 2.10 -1.54 -28.80
CA VAL A 473 1.11 -1.95 -27.81
C VAL A 473 1.55 -3.27 -27.21
N LEU A 474 2.03 -3.23 -25.96
CA LEU A 474 2.39 -4.45 -25.22
C LEU A 474 1.11 -5.19 -24.79
N LEU A 475 0.13 -4.45 -24.28
CA LEU A 475 -1.16 -4.97 -23.82
C LEU A 475 -2.27 -3.94 -24.02
N GLU A 476 -3.39 -4.38 -24.55
CA GLU A 476 -4.71 -3.77 -24.42
C GLU A 476 -5.64 -4.78 -23.75
N ALA A 477 -6.38 -4.36 -22.71
CA ALA A 477 -7.41 -5.19 -22.11
C ALA A 477 -8.75 -4.44 -22.03
N THR A 478 -9.75 -4.98 -22.74
CA THR A 478 -11.04 -4.31 -22.95
C THR A 478 -11.90 -4.23 -21.69
N LEU A 479 -11.71 -5.17 -20.74
CA LEU A 479 -12.48 -5.24 -19.50
C LEU A 479 -12.47 -3.94 -18.69
N THR A 480 -11.30 -3.30 -18.59
CA THR A 480 -11.10 -2.07 -17.80
C THR A 480 -10.54 -0.92 -18.64
N ASN A 481 -10.41 -1.11 -19.95
CA ASN A 481 -9.69 -0.21 -20.85
C ASN A 481 -8.24 0.02 -20.37
N LEU A 482 -7.58 -1.07 -19.96
CA LEU A 482 -6.16 -1.09 -19.60
C LEU A 482 -5.31 -1.07 -20.87
N ARG A 483 -4.33 -0.17 -20.92
CA ARG A 483 -3.40 -0.02 -22.04
C ARG A 483 -1.97 0.09 -21.51
N VAL A 484 -1.06 -0.68 -22.12
CA VAL A 484 0.38 -0.67 -21.83
C VAL A 484 1.14 -0.52 -23.15
N HIS A 485 1.86 0.59 -23.29
CA HIS A 485 2.64 0.89 -24.49
C HIS A 485 4.14 0.87 -24.16
N GLY A 486 4.97 0.36 -25.07
CA GLY A 486 6.42 0.33 -24.94
C GLY A 486 7.11 1.06 -26.09
N ARG A 487 8.22 1.74 -25.81
CA ARG A 487 9.12 2.34 -26.81
C ARG A 487 10.43 1.57 -26.86
N ALA A 488 10.76 1.01 -28.01
CA ALA A 488 11.99 0.27 -28.26
C ALA A 488 12.95 1.05 -29.15
N GLN A 489 14.23 1.10 -28.77
CA GLN A 489 15.27 1.86 -29.45
C GLN A 489 16.60 1.09 -29.49
N THR A 490 17.45 1.42 -30.47
CA THR A 490 18.83 0.92 -30.54
C THR A 490 19.69 1.59 -29.47
N ARG A 491 20.62 0.84 -28.87
CA ARG A 491 21.66 1.43 -28.03
C ARG A 491 22.67 2.19 -28.90
N THR A 492 23.10 3.35 -28.43
CA THR A 492 24.26 4.06 -28.99
C THR A 492 25.51 3.60 -28.26
N THR A 493 26.45 2.96 -28.96
CA THR A 493 27.74 2.54 -28.40
C THR A 493 28.64 3.75 -28.07
N SER A 494 29.66 3.55 -27.25
CA SER A 494 30.68 4.56 -26.92
C SER A 494 31.44 5.11 -28.14
N GLU A 495 31.43 4.38 -29.26
CA GLU A 495 32.04 4.78 -30.54
C GLU A 495 31.03 5.44 -31.51
N GLY A 496 29.77 5.61 -31.09
CA GLY A 496 28.70 6.20 -31.91
C GLY A 496 28.05 5.23 -32.90
N ALA A 497 28.48 3.96 -32.96
CA ALA A 497 27.80 2.92 -33.72
C ALA A 497 26.47 2.52 -33.03
N GLN A 498 25.43 2.24 -33.81
CA GLN A 498 24.17 1.69 -33.31
C GLN A 498 24.25 0.16 -33.31
N ASP A 499 23.79 -0.47 -32.22
CA ASP A 499 23.66 -1.93 -32.16
C ASP A 499 22.68 -2.43 -33.23
N GLN A 500 22.84 -3.69 -33.65
CA GLN A 500 21.88 -4.36 -34.54
C GLN A 500 20.57 -4.75 -33.83
N GLY A 501 20.52 -4.58 -32.51
CA GLY A 501 19.35 -4.82 -31.68
C GLY A 501 18.79 -3.56 -31.01
N THR A 502 17.54 -3.66 -30.58
CA THR A 502 16.77 -2.67 -29.83
C THR A 502 16.44 -3.21 -28.46
N GLY A 503 16.06 -2.35 -27.54
CA GLY A 503 15.43 -2.77 -26.28
C GLY A 503 14.49 -1.70 -25.77
N LEU A 504 13.67 -2.05 -24.77
CA LEU A 504 12.69 -1.13 -24.21
C LEU A 504 13.38 -0.01 -23.44
N MET A 505 13.06 1.24 -23.81
CA MET A 505 13.59 2.45 -23.18
C MET A 505 12.50 3.25 -22.45
N ALA A 506 11.23 3.02 -22.76
CA ALA A 506 10.11 3.63 -22.05
C ALA A 506 8.89 2.70 -22.08
N VAL A 507 8.09 2.72 -21.03
CA VAL A 507 6.84 1.96 -20.88
C VAL A 507 5.82 2.86 -20.21
N ALA A 508 4.63 2.98 -20.79
CA ALA A 508 3.55 3.78 -20.26
C ALA A 508 2.28 2.96 -20.06
N VAL A 509 1.54 3.25 -18.98
CA VAL A 509 0.33 2.53 -18.59
C VAL A 509 -0.80 3.47 -18.19
N GLN A 510 -2.03 3.07 -18.55
CA GLN A 510 -3.27 3.71 -18.10
C GLN A 510 -4.39 2.66 -17.99
N GLU A 511 -5.25 2.78 -16.98
CA GLU A 511 -6.48 2.00 -16.84
C GLU A 511 -7.70 2.93 -16.79
N GLY A 512 -8.64 2.76 -17.73
CA GLY A 512 -9.88 3.55 -17.73
C GLY A 512 -9.60 5.04 -17.84
N ASN A 513 -9.90 5.78 -16.76
CA ASN A 513 -9.68 7.23 -16.64
C ASN A 513 -8.63 7.59 -15.57
N SER A 514 -7.79 6.62 -15.19
CA SER A 514 -6.66 6.82 -14.29
C SER A 514 -5.69 7.87 -14.84
N ASP A 515 -4.77 8.30 -13.99
CA ASP A 515 -3.57 8.99 -14.46
C ASP A 515 -2.76 8.10 -15.43
N VAL A 516 -1.92 8.72 -16.25
CA VAL A 516 -0.94 8.02 -17.11
C VAL A 516 0.40 8.03 -16.39
N VAL A 517 0.98 6.84 -16.20
CA VAL A 517 2.35 6.69 -15.68
C VAL A 517 3.25 6.19 -16.80
N GLU A 518 4.34 6.90 -17.07
CA GLU A 518 5.42 6.47 -17.96
C GLU A 518 6.69 6.24 -17.13
N VAL A 519 7.33 5.10 -17.31
CA VAL A 519 8.64 4.79 -16.76
C VAL A 519 9.63 4.69 -17.92
N ARG A 520 10.73 5.44 -17.87
CA ARG A 520 11.72 5.50 -18.95
C ARG A 520 13.14 5.57 -18.44
N LEU A 521 14.09 5.21 -19.29
CA LEU A 521 15.51 5.44 -19.06
C LEU A 521 15.92 6.79 -19.67
N ASP A 522 16.54 7.65 -18.85
CA ASP A 522 17.26 8.85 -19.28
C ASP A 522 18.74 8.67 -18.97
N GLY A 523 19.52 8.33 -20.01
CA GLY A 523 20.86 7.79 -19.82
C GLY A 523 20.82 6.47 -19.04
N GLU A 524 21.48 6.44 -17.87
CA GLU A 524 21.47 5.29 -16.97
C GLU A 524 20.46 5.43 -15.80
N VAL A 525 19.68 6.51 -15.77
CA VAL A 525 18.78 6.82 -14.65
C VAL A 525 17.33 6.48 -15.02
N LEU A 526 16.65 5.77 -14.12
CA LEU A 526 15.22 5.49 -14.24
C LEU A 526 14.41 6.75 -13.88
N GLN A 527 13.58 7.22 -14.80
CA GLN A 527 12.65 8.34 -14.60
C GLN A 527 11.21 7.84 -14.64
N VAL A 528 10.38 8.39 -13.75
CA VAL A 528 8.92 8.16 -13.77
C VAL A 528 8.23 9.49 -14.05
N LEU A 529 7.31 9.48 -15.00
CA LEU A 529 6.50 10.62 -15.38
C LEU A 529 5.03 10.33 -15.06
N LEU A 530 4.34 11.32 -14.51
CA LEU A 530 2.91 11.30 -14.26
C LEU A 530 2.25 12.34 -15.14
N ASN A 531 1.37 11.91 -16.05
CA ASN A 531 0.73 12.81 -17.00
C ASN A 531 1.73 13.74 -17.70
N GLN A 532 2.91 13.19 -18.08
CA GLN A 532 4.00 13.88 -18.78
C GLN A 532 4.82 14.88 -17.92
N GLU A 533 4.62 14.88 -16.60
CA GLU A 533 5.43 15.61 -15.62
C GLU A 533 6.39 14.64 -14.92
N VAL A 534 7.69 14.94 -14.87
CA VAL A 534 8.67 14.11 -14.15
C VAL A 534 8.37 14.13 -12.65
N LEU A 535 8.21 12.97 -12.04
CA LEU A 535 8.03 12.82 -10.61
C LEU A 535 9.38 12.82 -9.89
N ASN A 536 9.39 13.46 -8.72
CA ASN A 536 10.49 13.40 -7.78
C ASN A 536 10.16 12.36 -6.68
N PHE A 537 11.14 11.55 -6.30
CA PHE A 537 11.03 10.55 -5.23
C PHE A 537 12.01 10.80 -4.07
N ALA A 538 12.55 12.02 -3.98
CA ALA A 538 13.43 12.41 -2.89
C ALA A 538 12.73 12.44 -1.53
N GLU A 539 11.42 12.72 -1.50
CA GLU A 539 10.64 12.77 -0.25
C GLU A 539 9.74 11.56 -0.06
N GLN A 540 9.23 10.96 -1.15
CA GLN A 540 8.27 9.86 -1.10
C GLN A 540 8.63 8.76 -2.08
N SER A 541 8.66 7.51 -1.61
CA SER A 541 8.82 6.29 -2.42
C SER A 541 7.49 5.61 -2.75
N TRP A 542 6.39 6.13 -2.20
CA TRP A 542 5.03 5.60 -2.38
C TRP A 542 4.06 6.75 -2.64
N MET A 543 3.23 6.62 -3.68
CA MET A 543 2.24 7.63 -4.03
C MET A 543 0.88 7.01 -4.34
N ASP A 544 -0.16 7.62 -3.79
CA ASP A 544 -1.56 7.36 -4.11
C ASP A 544 -1.99 8.32 -5.23
N LEU A 545 -2.33 7.75 -6.38
CA LEU A 545 -2.62 8.46 -7.62
C LEU A 545 -4.03 8.11 -8.09
N LYS A 546 -4.56 8.86 -9.06
CA LYS A 546 -5.92 8.61 -9.53
C LYS A 546 -6.00 7.24 -10.20
N GLY A 547 -6.68 6.29 -9.56
CA GLY A 547 -6.94 4.95 -10.08
C GLY A 547 -5.74 3.98 -9.98
N MET A 548 -4.69 4.33 -9.23
CA MET A 548 -3.52 3.46 -9.05
C MET A 548 -2.67 3.86 -7.85
N PHE A 549 -1.85 2.91 -7.40
CA PHE A 549 -0.74 3.16 -6.49
C PHE A 549 0.58 2.98 -7.21
N LEU A 550 1.54 3.83 -6.87
CA LEU A 550 2.90 3.82 -7.41
C LEU A 550 3.89 3.63 -6.27
N SER A 551 4.81 2.68 -6.43
CA SER A 551 5.87 2.41 -5.47
C SER A 551 7.23 2.28 -6.15
N ILE A 552 8.26 2.81 -5.48
CA ILE A 552 9.66 2.64 -5.84
C ILE A 552 10.38 1.95 -4.68
N ALA A 553 10.72 0.67 -4.86
CA ALA A 553 11.38 -0.13 -3.83
C ALA A 553 12.91 0.01 -3.84
N ALA A 554 13.50 0.33 -5.00
CA ALA A 554 14.92 0.58 -5.21
C ALA A 554 15.11 1.60 -6.35
N GLN A 555 16.28 2.23 -6.46
CA GLN A 555 16.58 3.23 -7.51
C GLN A 555 16.35 2.72 -8.95
N ASP A 556 16.22 1.41 -9.13
CA ASP A 556 16.07 0.73 -10.42
C ASP A 556 14.72 0.01 -10.60
N SER A 557 13.76 0.09 -9.66
CA SER A 557 12.50 -0.69 -9.69
C SER A 557 11.25 0.12 -9.39
N VAL A 558 10.28 0.06 -10.30
CA VAL A 558 8.97 0.74 -10.18
C VAL A 558 7.86 -0.29 -10.22
N SER A 559 6.96 -0.25 -9.23
CA SER A 559 5.74 -1.07 -9.17
C SER A 559 4.51 -0.19 -9.30
N ILE A 560 3.60 -0.56 -10.19
CA ILE A 560 2.36 0.15 -10.50
C ILE A 560 1.20 -0.82 -10.25
N MET A 561 0.27 -0.42 -9.38
CA MET A 561 -0.82 -1.28 -8.90
C MET A 561 -2.15 -0.61 -9.24
N LEU A 562 -2.89 -1.17 -10.18
CA LEU A 562 -4.09 -0.57 -10.75
C LEU A 562 -5.35 -0.97 -9.95
N SER A 563 -6.42 -0.18 -10.06
CA SER A 563 -7.69 -0.45 -9.34
C SER A 563 -8.33 -1.78 -9.69
N SER A 564 -8.07 -2.34 -10.88
CA SER A 564 -8.53 -3.67 -11.25
C SER A 564 -7.77 -4.82 -10.56
N GLY A 565 -6.66 -4.54 -9.88
CA GLY A 565 -5.72 -5.54 -9.38
C GLY A 565 -4.68 -5.97 -10.42
N ALA A 566 -4.69 -5.38 -11.63
CA ALA A 566 -3.59 -5.51 -12.57
C ALA A 566 -2.33 -4.82 -12.01
N GLY A 567 -1.17 -5.49 -12.16
CA GLY A 567 0.11 -5.00 -11.68
C GLY A 567 1.13 -4.87 -12.81
N LEU A 568 1.93 -3.82 -12.79
CA LEU A 568 3.10 -3.64 -13.65
C LEU A 568 4.35 -3.46 -12.79
N GLU A 569 5.40 -4.20 -13.11
CA GLU A 569 6.73 -3.97 -12.57
C GLU A 569 7.69 -3.64 -13.70
N VAL A 570 8.35 -2.49 -13.58
CA VAL A 570 9.35 -2.01 -14.54
C VAL A 570 10.69 -1.91 -13.82
N LEU A 571 11.69 -2.63 -14.34
CA LEU A 571 13.01 -2.69 -13.75
C LEU A 571 14.07 -2.28 -14.76
N ALA A 572 15.00 -1.42 -14.35
CA ALA A 572 16.17 -1.06 -15.11
C ALA A 572 17.18 -2.22 -15.13
N GLN A 573 17.23 -2.94 -16.25
CA GLN A 573 18.22 -3.97 -16.56
C GLN A 573 19.18 -3.42 -17.61
N ARG A 574 20.02 -2.48 -17.16
CA ARG A 574 20.86 -1.63 -18.03
C ARG A 574 21.53 -2.44 -19.15
N PRO A 575 21.42 -1.97 -20.41
CA PRO A 575 20.96 -0.65 -20.85
C PRO A 575 19.45 -0.54 -21.12
N PHE A 576 18.65 -1.59 -20.86
CA PHE A 576 17.24 -1.65 -21.22
C PHE A 576 16.32 -1.80 -20.01
N LEU A 577 15.02 -1.64 -20.24
CA LEU A 577 13.98 -1.96 -19.28
C LEU A 577 13.56 -3.42 -19.44
N SER A 578 13.27 -4.06 -18.30
CA SER A 578 12.45 -5.27 -18.26
C SER A 578 11.09 -4.94 -17.66
N VAL A 579 10.05 -5.56 -18.20
CA VAL A 579 8.66 -5.32 -17.80
C VAL A 579 8.02 -6.64 -17.44
N THR A 580 7.29 -6.64 -16.34
CA THR A 580 6.43 -7.73 -15.91
C THR A 580 5.01 -7.21 -15.73
N VAL A 581 4.05 -7.92 -16.31
CA VAL A 581 2.62 -7.61 -16.19
C VAL A 581 1.92 -8.78 -15.48
N LEU A 582 1.12 -8.45 -14.48
CA LEU A 582 0.32 -9.38 -13.69
C LEU A 582 -1.16 -9.06 -13.90
N LEU A 583 -1.94 -10.04 -14.35
CA LEU A 583 -3.38 -9.90 -14.54
C LEU A 583 -4.16 -10.89 -13.68
N PRO A 584 -5.13 -10.44 -12.87
CA PRO A 584 -6.08 -11.34 -12.21
C PRO A 584 -6.89 -12.16 -13.22
N GLU A 585 -7.38 -13.33 -12.80
CA GLU A 585 -8.13 -14.28 -13.64
C GLU A 585 -9.32 -13.67 -14.41
N LYS A 586 -9.95 -12.62 -13.88
CA LYS A 586 -11.05 -11.92 -14.57
C LYS A 586 -10.69 -11.35 -15.95
N PHE A 587 -9.40 -11.16 -16.24
CA PHE A 587 -8.91 -10.69 -17.53
C PHE A 587 -8.82 -11.78 -18.60
N LEU A 588 -9.09 -13.05 -18.27
CA LEU A 588 -9.20 -14.14 -19.24
C LEU A 588 -10.11 -13.73 -20.40
N THR A 589 -9.65 -13.94 -21.62
CA THR A 589 -10.32 -13.64 -22.90
C THR A 589 -10.53 -12.15 -23.22
N HIS A 590 -9.92 -11.24 -22.45
CA HIS A 590 -10.07 -9.79 -22.65
C HIS A 590 -8.80 -9.08 -23.12
N THR A 591 -7.70 -9.79 -23.34
CA THR A 591 -6.39 -9.19 -23.70
C THR A 591 -6.07 -9.34 -25.17
N GLN A 592 -5.28 -8.40 -25.68
CA GLN A 592 -4.64 -8.43 -26.98
C GLN A 592 -3.34 -7.60 -26.96
N GLY A 593 -2.44 -7.82 -27.91
CA GLY A 593 -1.15 -7.11 -27.97
C GLY A 593 0.03 -8.08 -28.08
N LEU A 594 1.25 -7.55 -27.88
CA LEU A 594 2.46 -8.37 -27.91
C LEU A 594 2.57 -9.38 -26.77
N LEU A 595 1.82 -9.19 -25.68
CA LEU A 595 1.76 -10.14 -24.56
C LEU A 595 0.70 -11.24 -24.74
N GLY A 596 0.06 -11.31 -25.90
CA GLY A 596 -0.82 -12.42 -26.27
C GLY A 596 -2.29 -12.28 -25.87
N THR A 597 -3.04 -13.36 -26.11
CA THR A 597 -4.49 -13.47 -25.94
C THR A 597 -4.81 -14.38 -24.76
N LEU A 598 -4.65 -13.85 -23.54
CA LEU A 598 -4.78 -14.59 -22.28
C LEU A 598 -6.05 -15.45 -22.22
N ASN A 599 -5.92 -16.73 -22.51
CA ASN A 599 -7.02 -17.70 -22.55
C ASN A 599 -6.57 -19.13 -22.20
N ASP A 600 -5.37 -19.28 -21.65
CA ASP A 600 -4.69 -20.55 -21.34
C ASP A 600 -4.35 -21.41 -22.59
N ASP A 601 -4.30 -20.82 -23.80
CA ASP A 601 -3.88 -21.46 -25.06
C ASP A 601 -2.74 -20.68 -25.75
N PRO A 602 -1.47 -21.13 -25.64
CA PRO A 602 -0.35 -20.42 -26.27
C PRO A 602 -0.36 -20.48 -27.80
N THR A 603 -1.27 -21.23 -28.42
CA THR A 603 -1.27 -21.41 -29.87
C THR A 603 -1.90 -20.27 -30.66
N ASP A 604 -2.65 -19.38 -29.98
CA ASP A 604 -3.27 -18.21 -30.59
C ASP A 604 -2.66 -16.86 -30.16
N ASP A 605 -1.64 -16.89 -29.31
CA ASP A 605 -0.96 -15.69 -28.81
C ASP A 605 -0.39 -14.77 -29.92
N PHE A 606 -0.09 -15.33 -31.09
CA PHE A 606 0.36 -14.56 -32.26
C PHE A 606 -0.81 -14.07 -33.11
N THR A 607 -1.82 -13.49 -32.46
CA THR A 607 -2.99 -12.89 -33.10
C THR A 607 -2.71 -11.46 -33.56
N LEU A 608 -2.85 -11.21 -34.86
CA LEU A 608 -2.76 -9.88 -35.46
C LEU A 608 -4.00 -9.04 -35.12
N ARG A 609 -3.93 -7.71 -35.22
CA ARG A 609 -5.05 -6.78 -35.00
C ARG A 609 -6.28 -7.08 -35.84
N ASN A 610 -6.10 -7.70 -37.00
CA ASN A 610 -7.21 -8.12 -37.88
C ASN A 610 -7.84 -9.47 -37.49
N GLY A 611 -7.40 -10.09 -36.39
CA GLY A 611 -7.88 -11.37 -35.87
C GLY A 611 -7.24 -12.60 -36.52
N ARG A 612 -6.31 -12.45 -37.46
CA ARG A 612 -5.59 -13.60 -38.05
C ARG A 612 -4.50 -14.08 -37.09
N VAL A 613 -4.53 -15.38 -36.79
CA VAL A 613 -3.55 -16.08 -35.96
C VAL A 613 -2.38 -16.58 -36.81
N LEU A 614 -1.15 -16.32 -36.39
CA LEU A 614 0.04 -16.95 -36.96
C LEU A 614 0.34 -18.29 -36.27
N PRO A 615 0.87 -19.31 -36.99
CA PRO A 615 1.22 -20.58 -36.38
C PRO A 615 2.27 -20.44 -35.27
N PRO A 616 2.25 -21.29 -34.21
CA PRO A 616 3.23 -21.25 -33.13
C PRO A 616 4.69 -21.47 -33.57
N LYS A 617 4.88 -22.12 -34.74
CA LYS A 617 6.19 -22.36 -35.35
C LYS A 617 6.53 -21.32 -36.44
N SER A 618 5.97 -20.13 -36.36
CA SER A 618 6.28 -19.04 -37.28
C SER A 618 7.75 -18.66 -37.21
N THR A 619 8.29 -18.24 -38.36
CA THR A 619 9.69 -17.80 -38.45
C THR A 619 9.90 -16.46 -37.75
N SER A 620 11.13 -16.15 -37.31
CA SER A 620 11.44 -14.85 -36.69
C SER A 620 11.06 -13.66 -37.56
N ARG A 621 11.10 -13.81 -38.90
CA ARG A 621 10.66 -12.78 -39.86
C ARG A 621 9.14 -12.59 -39.90
N GLU A 622 8.37 -13.65 -39.71
CA GLU A 622 6.91 -13.57 -39.58
C GLU A 622 6.53 -12.93 -38.24
N LEU A 623 7.20 -13.31 -37.16
CA LEU A 623 7.00 -12.74 -35.82
C LEU A 623 7.40 -11.26 -35.77
N PHE A 624 8.41 -10.84 -36.52
CA PHE A 624 8.74 -9.43 -36.68
C PHE A 624 7.63 -8.61 -37.36
N ARG A 625 6.95 -9.19 -38.36
CA ARG A 625 5.78 -8.56 -38.99
C ARG A 625 4.57 -8.53 -38.05
N PHE A 626 4.40 -9.58 -37.24
CA PHE A 626 3.40 -9.58 -36.16
C PHE A 626 3.67 -8.46 -35.16
N GLY A 627 4.92 -8.29 -34.74
CA GLY A 627 5.28 -7.20 -33.83
C GLY A 627 5.01 -5.81 -34.42
N ALA A 628 5.32 -5.63 -35.71
CA ALA A 628 5.05 -4.39 -36.44
C ALA A 628 3.55 -4.06 -36.57
N ASP A 629 2.68 -5.07 -36.66
CA ASP A 629 1.22 -4.91 -36.70
C ASP A 629 0.67 -4.28 -35.41
N TRP A 630 1.35 -4.51 -34.29
CA TRP A 630 1.04 -3.92 -32.98
C TRP A 630 1.70 -2.55 -32.73
N ALA A 631 2.15 -1.85 -33.77
CA ALA A 631 2.57 -0.45 -33.63
C ALA A 631 1.46 0.42 -33.03
N VAL A 632 1.83 1.35 -32.16
CA VAL A 632 0.91 2.32 -31.52
C VAL A 632 0.35 3.28 -32.57
N GLU A 633 -0.85 3.81 -32.37
CA GLU A 633 -1.37 4.91 -33.18
C GLU A 633 -1.06 6.27 -32.53
N ASN A 634 -0.81 7.31 -33.34
CA ASN A 634 -0.49 8.65 -32.83
C ASN A 634 -1.55 9.20 -31.86
N ALA A 635 -2.84 8.96 -32.16
CA ALA A 635 -3.94 9.47 -31.35
C ALA A 635 -4.14 8.73 -30.02
N SER A 636 -3.64 7.49 -29.91
CA SER A 636 -3.84 6.65 -28.73
C SER A 636 -2.59 6.53 -27.84
N SER A 637 -1.44 7.07 -28.29
CA SER A 637 -0.17 6.97 -27.57
C SER A 637 -0.25 7.52 -26.14
N LEU A 638 0.23 6.73 -25.18
CA LEU A 638 0.42 7.12 -23.79
C LEU A 638 1.80 7.74 -23.53
N LEU A 639 2.71 7.66 -24.50
CA LEU A 639 4.11 8.05 -24.33
C LEU A 639 4.30 9.56 -24.48
N THR A 640 5.27 10.08 -23.74
CA THR A 640 5.63 11.50 -23.68
C THR A 640 6.59 11.86 -24.81
N TYR A 641 6.43 13.09 -25.33
CA TYR A 641 7.30 13.70 -26.34
C TYR A 641 7.78 15.07 -25.86
N ASP A 642 8.72 15.07 -24.92
CA ASP A 642 9.26 16.25 -24.22
C ASP A 642 10.63 16.71 -24.74
N SER A 643 11.15 16.11 -25.80
CA SER A 643 12.39 16.54 -26.46
C SER A 643 12.25 16.51 -27.98
N TRP A 644 13.05 17.35 -28.66
CA TRP A 644 13.10 17.35 -30.13
C TRP A 644 13.55 16.01 -30.71
N PHE A 645 14.38 15.25 -29.99
CA PHE A 645 14.72 13.88 -30.37
C PHE A 645 13.47 12.99 -30.45
N LEU A 646 12.66 12.98 -29.38
CA LEU A 646 11.45 12.16 -29.33
C LEU A 646 10.40 12.61 -30.36
N VAL A 647 10.23 13.91 -30.51
CA VAL A 647 9.33 14.50 -31.51
C VAL A 647 9.74 14.09 -32.93
N ASN A 648 11.00 14.29 -33.31
CA ASN A 648 11.46 14.05 -34.67
C ASN A 648 11.61 12.58 -35.03
N ASN A 649 11.82 11.69 -34.06
CA ASN A 649 12.03 10.25 -34.31
C ASN A 649 10.78 9.39 -34.07
N PHE A 650 9.81 9.83 -33.26
CA PHE A 650 8.65 9.00 -32.89
C PHE A 650 7.31 9.70 -33.09
N LEU A 651 7.19 11.02 -32.89
CA LEU A 651 5.92 11.71 -33.09
C LEU A 651 5.62 11.98 -34.57
N TYR A 652 6.62 12.48 -35.30
CA TYR A 652 6.48 12.81 -36.73
C TYR A 652 6.79 11.67 -37.69
N GLN A 653 7.38 10.58 -37.21
CA GLN A 653 7.71 9.39 -38.01
C GLN A 653 6.64 8.32 -37.87
N SER A 654 6.76 7.28 -38.69
CA SER A 654 6.03 6.03 -38.48
C SER A 654 6.38 5.42 -37.12
N LYS A 655 5.38 4.84 -36.47
CA LYS A 655 5.51 4.20 -35.14
C LYS A 655 6.28 2.90 -35.16
N HIS A 656 6.43 2.30 -36.34
CA HIS A 656 7.38 1.25 -36.63
C HIS A 656 8.34 1.73 -37.72
N ASP A 657 9.65 1.64 -37.46
CA ASP A 657 10.68 1.98 -38.43
C ASP A 657 10.92 0.80 -39.38
N TYR A 658 10.28 0.84 -40.55
CA TYR A 658 10.43 -0.18 -41.59
C TYR A 658 11.83 -0.23 -42.23
N THR A 659 12.69 0.75 -41.97
CA THR A 659 14.07 0.78 -42.51
C THR A 659 15.05 0.05 -41.59
N PHE A 660 14.68 -0.18 -40.33
CA PHE A 660 15.46 -0.95 -39.38
C PHE A 660 15.30 -2.46 -39.65
N GLN A 661 16.42 -3.16 -39.85
CA GLN A 661 16.46 -4.61 -40.01
C GLN A 661 17.28 -5.22 -38.86
N PRO A 662 16.63 -5.98 -37.94
CA PRO A 662 17.34 -6.65 -36.87
C PRO A 662 18.01 -7.93 -37.33
N LEU A 663 18.84 -8.50 -36.46
CA LEU A 663 19.32 -9.87 -36.59
C LEU A 663 18.18 -10.87 -36.33
N PHE A 664 18.01 -11.85 -37.21
CA PHE A 664 17.02 -12.93 -37.03
C PHE A 664 17.69 -14.21 -36.52
N ALA A 665 17.01 -14.93 -35.62
CA ALA A 665 17.57 -16.12 -34.97
C ALA A 665 18.06 -17.19 -35.95
N GLU A 666 17.35 -17.40 -37.06
CA GLU A 666 17.72 -18.40 -38.08
C GLU A 666 18.96 -18.01 -38.89
N GLU A 667 19.39 -16.75 -38.83
CA GLU A 667 20.57 -16.22 -39.53
C GLU A 667 21.83 -16.29 -38.65
N THR A 668 21.67 -16.67 -37.38
CA THR A 668 22.78 -16.83 -36.44
C THR A 668 23.30 -18.27 -36.46
N THR A 669 24.53 -18.46 -36.94
CA THR A 669 25.29 -19.67 -36.62
C THR A 669 26.03 -19.44 -35.31
N PRO A 670 25.84 -20.27 -34.26
CA PRO A 670 26.61 -20.13 -33.04
C PRO A 670 28.09 -20.16 -33.41
N ASN A 671 28.85 -19.11 -33.05
CA ASN A 671 30.30 -19.15 -33.21
C ASN A 671 30.83 -19.95 -32.00
N PRO A 672 31.32 -21.19 -32.17
CA PRO A 672 31.72 -22.06 -31.05
C PRO A 672 32.95 -21.56 -30.26
N ASN A 673 33.47 -20.37 -30.58
CA ASN A 673 34.70 -19.80 -30.04
C ASN A 673 34.49 -18.61 -29.09
N GLN A 674 33.31 -18.40 -28.52
CA GLN A 674 33.11 -17.43 -27.42
C GLN A 674 32.85 -18.16 -26.08
N PRO A 675 33.89 -18.64 -25.40
CA PRO A 675 33.75 -19.35 -24.12
C PRO A 675 33.05 -18.50 -23.05
N GLU A 676 33.23 -17.18 -23.09
CA GLU A 676 32.61 -16.22 -22.17
C GLU A 676 31.06 -16.24 -22.23
N VAL A 677 30.48 -16.48 -23.41
CA VAL A 677 29.01 -16.55 -23.57
C VAL A 677 28.46 -17.85 -22.98
N ALA A 678 29.15 -18.97 -23.21
CA ALA A 678 28.77 -20.25 -22.61
C ALA A 678 28.91 -20.22 -21.08
N GLU A 679 29.95 -19.53 -20.57
CA GLU A 679 30.15 -19.34 -19.12
C GLU A 679 29.06 -18.47 -18.49
N LEU A 680 28.67 -17.37 -19.15
CA LEU A 680 27.63 -16.47 -18.63
C LEU A 680 26.22 -17.05 -18.76
N CYS A 681 25.85 -17.48 -19.97
CA CYS A 681 24.46 -17.81 -20.32
C CYS A 681 24.09 -19.27 -20.06
N GLY A 682 25.07 -20.20 -20.06
CA GLY A 682 24.79 -21.63 -20.01
C GLY A 682 23.82 -22.05 -21.12
N ASP A 683 22.67 -22.62 -20.72
CA ASP A 683 21.61 -23.08 -21.64
C ASP A 683 20.53 -22.00 -21.93
N ASP A 684 20.69 -20.78 -21.41
CA ASP A 684 19.74 -19.69 -21.62
C ASP A 684 19.87 -19.11 -23.04
N HIS A 685 18.95 -19.51 -23.90
CA HIS A 685 18.91 -19.08 -25.30
C HIS A 685 18.75 -17.57 -25.46
N PHE A 686 17.94 -16.90 -24.62
CA PHE A 686 17.71 -15.46 -24.69
C PHE A 686 19.00 -14.70 -24.41
N CYS A 687 19.68 -15.05 -23.32
CA CYS A 687 20.98 -14.50 -22.98
C CYS A 687 21.99 -14.67 -24.12
N ALA A 688 22.12 -15.89 -24.66
CA ALA A 688 23.08 -16.16 -25.73
C ALA A 688 22.75 -15.36 -27.01
N PHE A 689 21.46 -15.25 -27.36
CA PHE A 689 21.02 -14.48 -28.51
C PHE A 689 21.33 -12.99 -28.35
N ASP A 690 21.02 -12.40 -27.19
CA ASP A 690 21.27 -11.00 -26.90
C ASP A 690 22.75 -10.63 -26.99
N VAL A 691 23.65 -11.49 -26.49
CA VAL A 691 25.10 -11.25 -26.63
C VAL A 691 25.51 -11.28 -28.11
N MET A 692 24.93 -12.16 -28.92
CA MET A 692 25.21 -12.21 -30.35
C MET A 692 24.64 -10.99 -31.10
N ALA A 693 23.43 -10.57 -30.77
CA ALA A 693 22.74 -9.46 -31.44
C ALA A 693 23.32 -8.08 -31.08
N THR A 694 23.79 -7.91 -29.84
CA THR A 694 24.30 -6.63 -29.33
C THR A 694 25.82 -6.57 -29.20
N GLY A 695 26.49 -7.72 -29.20
CA GLY A 695 27.92 -7.81 -28.87
C GLY A 695 28.23 -7.52 -27.40
N SER A 696 27.24 -7.51 -26.50
CA SER A 696 27.41 -7.08 -25.11
C SER A 696 27.06 -8.17 -24.08
N LEU A 697 28.06 -8.58 -23.29
CA LEU A 697 27.87 -9.47 -22.14
C LEU A 697 26.97 -8.84 -21.05
N SER A 698 26.97 -7.50 -20.92
CA SER A 698 26.12 -6.84 -19.92
C SER A 698 24.64 -6.98 -20.27
N VAL A 699 24.29 -6.90 -21.55
CA VAL A 699 22.92 -7.10 -22.04
C VAL A 699 22.51 -8.54 -21.80
N GLY A 700 23.35 -9.51 -22.20
CA GLY A 700 23.10 -10.93 -21.94
C GLY A 700 22.88 -11.24 -20.46
N ASN A 701 23.71 -10.70 -19.56
CA ASN A 701 23.55 -10.87 -18.12
C ASN A 701 22.23 -10.28 -17.59
N GLY A 702 21.86 -9.07 -18.06
CA GLY A 702 20.58 -8.45 -17.71
C GLY A 702 19.38 -9.30 -18.14
N THR A 703 19.46 -9.90 -19.33
CA THR A 703 18.46 -10.80 -19.90
C THR A 703 18.37 -12.11 -19.13
N LEU A 704 19.50 -12.73 -18.79
CA LEU A 704 19.54 -13.92 -17.94
C LEU A 704 18.86 -13.66 -16.58
N MET A 705 19.20 -12.54 -15.92
CA MET A 705 18.58 -12.18 -14.65
C MET A 705 17.07 -11.92 -14.78
N ALA A 706 16.63 -11.26 -15.86
CA ALA A 706 15.22 -11.01 -16.10
C ALA A 706 14.43 -12.31 -16.36
N HIS A 707 14.98 -13.22 -17.17
CA HIS A 707 14.36 -14.51 -17.46
C HIS A 707 14.31 -15.41 -16.20
N GLN A 708 15.38 -15.47 -15.41
CA GLN A 708 15.39 -16.19 -14.13
C GLN A 708 14.34 -15.65 -13.16
N ARG A 709 14.17 -14.32 -13.07
CA ARG A 709 13.11 -13.70 -12.27
C ARG A 709 11.72 -14.08 -12.75
N HIS A 710 11.49 -14.05 -14.07
CA HIS A 710 10.23 -14.50 -14.66
C HIS A 710 9.93 -15.96 -14.26
N GLN A 711 10.89 -16.87 -14.43
CA GLN A 711 10.75 -18.28 -14.06
C GLN A 711 10.46 -18.48 -12.57
N HIS A 712 11.19 -17.78 -11.69
CA HIS A 712 10.98 -17.85 -10.25
C HIS A 712 9.60 -17.34 -9.86
N ARG A 713 9.14 -16.24 -10.48
CA ARG A 713 7.82 -15.68 -10.22
C ARG A 713 6.70 -16.58 -10.73
N MET A 714 6.85 -17.17 -11.92
CA MET A 714 5.94 -18.20 -12.44
C MET A 714 5.84 -19.38 -11.47
N GLN A 715 6.95 -19.81 -10.87
CA GLN A 715 6.94 -20.88 -9.87
C GLN A 715 6.18 -20.46 -8.61
N SER A 716 6.41 -19.24 -8.11
CA SER A 716 5.72 -18.69 -6.94
C SER A 716 4.22 -18.49 -7.15
N LEU A 717 3.79 -18.19 -8.38
CA LEU A 717 2.37 -18.00 -8.75
C LEU A 717 1.67 -19.31 -9.16
N ARG A 718 2.28 -20.48 -8.96
CA ARG A 718 1.60 -21.75 -9.23
C ARG A 718 0.34 -21.90 -8.37
N PRO A 719 -0.80 -22.35 -8.96
CA PRO A 719 -1.98 -22.68 -8.18
C PRO A 719 -1.68 -23.76 -7.13
N VAL A 720 -2.29 -23.61 -5.96
CA VAL A 720 -2.26 -24.60 -4.90
C VAL A 720 -3.69 -24.92 -4.47
N THR A 721 -3.90 -26.13 -3.95
CA THR A 721 -5.22 -26.57 -3.48
C THR A 721 -5.27 -26.48 -1.96
N SER A 722 -6.26 -25.74 -1.44
CA SER A 722 -6.58 -25.66 -0.01
C SER A 722 -7.87 -26.43 0.28
N CYS A 723 -7.88 -27.21 1.36
CA CYS A 723 -9.10 -27.85 1.88
C CYS A 723 -9.91 -26.94 2.81
N GLY A 724 -9.38 -25.74 3.11
CA GLY A 724 -9.94 -24.83 4.10
C GLY A 724 -9.76 -25.32 5.54
N TRP A 725 -10.10 -24.45 6.48
CA TRP A 725 -9.96 -24.71 7.90
C TRP A 725 -10.85 -25.89 8.34
N LEU A 726 -10.27 -26.82 9.11
CA LEU A 726 -10.99 -27.92 9.74
C LEU A 726 -11.11 -27.66 11.25
N ALA A 727 -12.33 -27.74 11.77
CA ALA A 727 -12.63 -27.43 13.17
C ALA A 727 -12.03 -28.45 14.14
N PRO A 728 -11.50 -28.02 15.31
CA PRO A 728 -11.16 -28.94 16.38
C PRO A 728 -12.44 -29.58 16.96
N PRO A 729 -12.34 -30.81 17.51
CA PRO A 729 -13.45 -31.44 18.23
C PRO A 729 -13.80 -30.65 19.49
N LEU A 730 -15.07 -30.61 19.88
CA LEU A 730 -15.49 -30.04 21.16
C LEU A 730 -14.87 -30.80 22.33
N ASN A 731 -14.29 -30.12 23.33
CA ASN A 731 -13.47 -30.70 24.40
C ASN A 731 -12.22 -31.44 23.87
N GLY A 732 -11.61 -30.86 22.85
CA GLY A 732 -10.34 -31.27 22.30
C GLY A 732 -9.70 -30.15 21.50
N HIS A 733 -8.54 -30.45 20.96
CA HIS A 733 -7.74 -29.55 20.15
C HIS A 733 -7.23 -30.27 18.92
N LYS A 734 -6.63 -29.50 18.01
CA LYS A 734 -5.97 -30.02 16.81
C LYS A 734 -4.52 -29.53 16.75
N GLU A 735 -3.67 -30.32 16.11
CA GLU A 735 -2.31 -29.96 15.74
C GLU A 735 -2.19 -29.87 14.23
N GLY A 736 -1.56 -28.80 13.75
CA GLY A 736 -1.42 -28.50 12.31
C GLY A 736 -2.23 -27.28 11.90
N ILE A 737 -1.54 -26.30 11.31
CA ILE A 737 -2.10 -25.02 10.85
C ILE A 737 -2.03 -24.84 9.33
N SER A 738 -1.53 -25.85 8.62
CA SER A 738 -1.49 -25.86 7.15
C SER A 738 -2.67 -26.65 6.60
N TYR A 739 -3.37 -26.07 5.63
CA TYR A 739 -4.59 -26.64 5.01
C TYR A 739 -4.42 -26.93 3.52
N LEU A 740 -3.19 -26.90 3.03
CA LEU A 740 -2.86 -27.21 1.64
C LEU A 740 -2.81 -28.71 1.40
N ALA A 741 -3.06 -29.13 0.17
CA ALA A 741 -3.01 -30.54 -0.24
C ALA A 741 -1.71 -31.23 0.21
N GLY A 742 -1.86 -32.41 0.81
CA GLY A 742 -0.76 -33.15 1.45
C GLY A 742 -0.54 -32.84 2.94
N SER A 743 -1.08 -31.72 3.45
CA SER A 743 -1.01 -31.40 4.88
C SER A 743 -1.90 -32.35 5.69
N THR A 744 -1.47 -32.72 6.89
CA THR A 744 -2.22 -33.56 7.81
C THR A 744 -2.44 -32.83 9.13
N VAL A 745 -3.69 -32.87 9.61
CA VAL A 745 -4.11 -32.33 10.91
C VAL A 745 -4.34 -33.51 11.86
N HIS A 746 -3.80 -33.42 13.07
CA HIS A 746 -3.98 -34.41 14.13
C HIS A 746 -4.96 -33.89 15.19
N PHE A 747 -5.77 -34.78 15.76
CA PHE A 747 -6.80 -34.44 16.73
C PHE A 747 -6.54 -35.10 18.07
N HIS A 748 -6.76 -34.33 19.13
CA HIS A 748 -6.57 -34.78 20.50
C HIS A 748 -7.78 -34.35 21.34
N CYS A 749 -8.16 -35.19 22.30
CA CYS A 749 -9.19 -34.83 23.27
C CYS A 749 -8.55 -34.31 24.54
N ASP A 750 -9.23 -33.37 25.19
CA ASP A 750 -8.80 -32.83 26.47
C ASP A 750 -8.87 -33.91 27.55
N SER A 751 -8.17 -33.67 28.66
CA SER A 751 -8.12 -34.60 29.79
C SER A 751 -9.53 -34.97 30.28
N GLY A 752 -9.80 -36.27 30.42
CA GLY A 752 -11.11 -36.80 30.79
C GLY A 752 -12.04 -37.13 29.62
N TYR A 753 -11.60 -36.95 28.38
CA TYR A 753 -12.33 -37.33 27.16
C TYR A 753 -11.54 -38.34 26.32
N ASN A 754 -12.26 -39.18 25.58
CA ASN A 754 -11.71 -40.14 24.62
C ASN A 754 -12.12 -39.75 23.20
N LEU A 755 -11.19 -39.91 22.26
CA LEU A 755 -11.40 -39.61 20.84
C LEU A 755 -12.25 -40.70 20.18
N PHE A 756 -13.29 -40.26 19.46
CA PHE A 756 -14.16 -41.10 18.65
C PHE A 756 -14.17 -40.58 17.21
N GLY A 757 -13.57 -41.35 16.30
CA GLY A 757 -13.36 -40.96 14.91
C GLY A 757 -11.92 -41.21 14.49
N ALA A 758 -11.47 -40.53 13.43
CA ALA A 758 -10.10 -40.58 12.98
C ALA A 758 -9.21 -39.64 13.81
N GLU A 759 -8.02 -40.11 14.19
CA GLU A 759 -7.00 -39.31 14.88
C GLU A 759 -6.34 -38.28 13.98
N ALA A 760 -6.40 -38.48 12.66
CA ALA A 760 -5.82 -37.56 11.69
C ALA A 760 -6.69 -37.42 10.44
N SER A 761 -6.60 -36.26 9.80
CA SER A 761 -7.18 -36.01 8.49
C SER A 761 -6.15 -35.32 7.59
N THR A 762 -5.96 -35.86 6.38
CA THR A 762 -5.09 -35.29 5.35
C THR A 762 -5.92 -34.54 4.31
N CYS A 763 -5.43 -33.36 3.89
CA CYS A 763 -6.01 -32.58 2.80
C CYS A 763 -5.68 -33.23 1.46
N GLN A 764 -6.70 -33.57 0.68
CA GLN A 764 -6.58 -34.29 -0.58
C GLN A 764 -6.45 -33.33 -1.77
N ALA A 765 -6.00 -33.85 -2.91
CA ALA A 765 -5.80 -33.06 -4.13
C ALA A 765 -7.10 -32.49 -4.73
N ASP A 766 -8.26 -33.03 -4.34
CA ASP A 766 -9.58 -32.54 -4.74
C ASP A 766 -10.10 -31.40 -3.85
N GLY A 767 -9.29 -30.95 -2.87
CA GLY A 767 -9.68 -29.88 -1.93
C GLY A 767 -10.60 -30.36 -0.81
N THR A 768 -10.69 -31.67 -0.57
CA THR A 768 -11.47 -32.23 0.54
C THR A 768 -10.59 -32.87 1.61
N TRP A 769 -11.10 -32.88 2.85
CA TRP A 769 -10.46 -33.58 3.96
C TRP A 769 -10.80 -35.06 3.91
N SER A 770 -9.77 -35.93 3.98
CA SER A 770 -9.93 -37.39 3.94
C SER A 770 -10.86 -37.96 5.03
N ARG A 771 -10.96 -37.26 6.17
CA ARG A 771 -11.85 -37.58 7.30
C ARG A 771 -12.45 -36.28 7.87
N PRO A 772 -13.71 -36.30 8.34
CA PRO A 772 -14.28 -35.17 9.08
C PRO A 772 -13.65 -35.03 10.47
N SER A 773 -13.90 -33.90 11.13
CA SER A 773 -13.49 -33.68 12.53
C SER A 773 -14.10 -34.77 13.44
N PRO A 774 -13.30 -35.39 14.34
CA PRO A 774 -13.78 -36.42 15.26
C PRO A 774 -14.61 -35.84 16.40
N MET A 775 -15.08 -36.69 17.32
CA MET A 775 -15.80 -36.27 18.53
C MET A 775 -15.03 -36.69 19.78
N CYS A 776 -15.01 -35.83 20.80
CA CYS A 776 -14.49 -36.18 22.13
C CYS A 776 -15.64 -36.49 23.08
N GLN A 777 -15.64 -37.70 23.65
CA GLN A 777 -16.67 -38.15 24.59
C GLN A 777 -16.10 -38.36 25.99
N PRO A 778 -16.84 -38.05 27.07
CA PRO A 778 -16.36 -38.26 28.43
C PRO A 778 -15.87 -39.70 28.65
N ALA A 779 -14.66 -39.85 29.15
CA ALA A 779 -14.08 -41.14 29.48
C ALA A 779 -14.92 -41.81 30.57
N ARG A 780 -15.38 -43.05 30.34
CA ARG A 780 -16.13 -43.80 31.36
C ARG A 780 -15.20 -44.07 32.55
N SER A 781 -15.49 -43.44 33.70
CA SER A 781 -14.74 -43.66 34.92
C SER A 781 -14.94 -45.08 35.44
N HIS A 782 -13.94 -45.94 35.24
CA HIS A 782 -13.90 -47.27 35.86
C HIS A 782 -13.89 -47.18 37.39
N ALA A 783 -13.56 -46.03 37.98
CA ALA A 783 -13.58 -45.85 39.43
C ALA A 783 -15.00 -45.94 40.01
N VAL A 784 -16.03 -45.46 39.32
CA VAL A 784 -17.43 -45.58 39.78
C VAL A 784 -17.90 -47.04 39.69
N LEU A 785 -17.57 -47.72 38.60
CA LEU A 785 -17.90 -49.13 38.40
C LEU A 785 -17.19 -50.03 39.42
N LEU A 786 -15.89 -49.79 39.64
CA LEU A 786 -15.10 -50.51 40.63
C LEU A 786 -15.56 -50.20 42.06
N SER A 787 -15.91 -48.96 42.39
CA SER A 787 -16.43 -48.64 43.74
C SER A 787 -17.82 -49.24 44.00
N ILE A 788 -18.68 -49.37 42.99
CA ILE A 788 -19.93 -50.14 43.12
C ILE A 788 -19.64 -51.63 43.32
N ILE A 789 -18.69 -52.22 42.57
CA ILE A 789 -18.32 -53.63 42.71
C ILE A 789 -17.68 -53.90 44.08
N PHE A 790 -16.67 -53.12 44.48
CA PHE A 790 -15.99 -53.28 45.77
C PHE A 790 -16.90 -52.93 46.95
N GLY A 791 -17.76 -51.91 46.82
CA GLY A 791 -18.79 -51.59 47.81
C GLY A 791 -19.81 -52.74 47.97
N GLY A 792 -20.29 -53.30 46.85
CA GLY A 792 -21.17 -54.47 46.86
C GLY A 792 -20.52 -55.72 47.48
N LEU A 793 -19.25 -56.00 47.13
CA LEU A 793 -18.48 -57.10 47.71
C LEU A 793 -18.27 -56.92 49.22
N ALA A 794 -18.01 -55.70 49.69
CA ALA A 794 -17.86 -55.41 51.12
C ALA A 794 -19.17 -55.66 51.88
N VAL A 795 -20.32 -55.28 51.32
CA VAL A 795 -21.64 -55.57 51.92
C VAL A 795 -21.89 -57.08 52.00
N VAL A 796 -21.62 -57.82 50.94
CA VAL A 796 -21.77 -59.28 50.92
C VAL A 796 -20.87 -59.95 51.98
N ALA A 797 -19.61 -59.52 52.08
CA ALA A 797 -18.69 -60.02 53.10
C ALA A 797 -19.19 -59.73 54.52
N LEU A 798 -19.76 -58.54 54.75
CA LEU A 798 -20.31 -58.14 56.05
C LEU A 798 -21.57 -58.93 56.42
N VAL A 799 -22.46 -59.18 55.46
CA VAL A 799 -23.64 -60.05 55.64
C VAL A 799 -23.20 -61.48 55.93
N ALA A 800 -22.21 -62.01 55.21
CA ALA A 800 -21.66 -63.34 55.47
C ALA A 800 -21.02 -63.44 56.87
N LEU A 801 -20.29 -62.41 57.30
CA LEU A 801 -19.69 -62.33 58.64
C LEU A 801 -20.77 -62.31 59.73
N VAL A 802 -21.81 -61.48 59.56
CA VAL A 802 -22.97 -61.42 60.47
C VAL A 802 -23.70 -62.76 60.51
N TYR A 803 -23.91 -63.41 59.35
CA TYR A 803 -24.52 -64.73 59.28
C TYR A 803 -23.70 -65.80 60.01
N VAL A 804 -22.37 -65.80 59.84
CA VAL A 804 -21.45 -66.71 60.56
C VAL A 804 -21.47 -66.44 62.07
N LEU A 805 -21.48 -65.18 62.49
CA LEU A 805 -21.58 -64.79 63.90
C LEU A 805 -22.93 -65.22 64.51
N LEU A 806 -24.04 -65.05 63.78
CA LEU A 806 -25.36 -65.52 64.19
C LEU A 806 -25.43 -67.05 64.25
N ARG A 807 -24.79 -67.77 63.31
CA ARG A 807 -24.67 -69.25 63.35
C ARG A 807 -23.82 -69.71 64.53
N ARG A 808 -22.69 -69.07 64.83
CA ARG A 808 -21.88 -69.35 66.03
C ARG A 808 -22.68 -69.11 67.31
N ARG A 809 -23.51 -68.07 67.35
CA ARG A 809 -24.40 -67.78 68.49
C ARG A 809 -25.48 -68.86 68.67
N LYS A 810 -26.03 -69.38 67.56
CA LYS A 810 -26.96 -70.55 67.58
C LYS A 810 -26.28 -71.86 67.96
N GLY A 811 -25.02 -72.08 67.56
CA GLY A 811 -24.22 -73.24 67.97
C GLY A 811 -23.89 -73.27 69.47
N ASN A 812 -23.63 -72.11 70.08
CA ASN A 812 -23.39 -72.00 71.51
C ASN A 812 -24.66 -72.08 72.38
N MET A 813 -25.86 -72.01 71.79
CA MET A 813 -27.13 -72.24 72.51
C MET A 813 -27.54 -73.72 72.55
N ALA A 814 -26.87 -74.61 71.81
CA ALA A 814 -27.20 -76.04 71.75
C ALA A 814 -26.36 -76.92 72.70
N SER A 815 -25.45 -76.35 73.49
CA SER A 815 -24.60 -77.09 74.44
C SER A 815 -25.07 -77.05 75.90
N TRP A 816 -26.22 -76.45 76.20
CA TRP A 816 -26.78 -76.38 77.57
C TRP A 816 -28.07 -77.21 77.69
N GLY A 817 -27.94 -78.53 77.59
CA GLY A 817 -29.06 -79.44 77.76
C GLY A 817 -28.67 -80.90 77.92
N SER A 818 -28.03 -81.26 79.04
CA SER A 818 -28.13 -82.60 79.66
C SER A 818 -27.44 -82.63 81.04
N GLN A 819 -28.23 -83.04 82.03
CA GLN A 819 -28.08 -82.99 83.50
C GLN A 819 -27.19 -84.13 84.08
N PRO A 820 -26.86 -84.21 85.39
CA PRO A 820 -27.81 -84.29 86.53
C PRO A 820 -27.82 -83.08 87.48
#